data_AF-A0A8J9UJR6-F1
#
_entry.id   AF-A0A8J9UJR6-F1
#
_cell.length_a   1.000
_cell.length_b   1.000
_cell.length_c   1.000
_cell.angle_alpha   90.00
_cell.angle_beta   90.00
_cell.angle_gamma   90.00
#
_symmetry.space_group_name_H-M   'P 1'
#
loop_
_entity.id
_entity.type
_entity.pdbx_description
1 polymer ?
#
loop_
_entity_poly.entity_id
_entity_poly.type
_entity_poly.pdbx_seq_one_letter_code
_entity_poly.pdbx_strand_id
1 'polypeptide(L)'
;MKVLTLLFIALASLALADGYVIQTPTSTVNTRTAPVGWVHIQKLLLPLFENVCEESIEPIIVRLNEEFKLDPSVGNYLKPDVIDNLQSLKGGKGLLAKGEIFTERYADHLNELKTIYEVLFYAKDFDTFYKAACWARQNVNCGLFVDAIYLAILNRRDTEKISVPAPYELLPNYFVRKDFIIKASSLIRGVMIDLNNSVRNVGNAYILDVNYTTNFYDEGDDKLAYFREDVGLNSFYYLKKLKNLGSISTKPSKDGQLLYHTIKQMMARYNLERYSNALPELEGIDWDYLDDLYSYDPLLIYSNGKEFRRSSANGDYEVLKLLKNIENNIPTVVVHMRDGGYNKSEIIDHLMEILITGENSYEKLALQLLSGDKSISSEPSVLEHYMTTTRDPVFWKLNKKIVDLVDNALQVLPSYTRNQLYFPGVEVQNIEVKKMTTSFENFVFDLTSALRTETEDTKFEVKVSQPRLTNKPFAFKINVSSFVAQKALVKIYIGPKVTPGQLVEKKNLLMLLDCFEYNLKIGTNIITRTSNEMLKLSDDFDSLETIRKKVSDAEFGVNTLPLKTTWSQIEFPSRLILPKGTPEGLPLHVFVFIAPYVKPSLGGFRSNVELNNEAIFSPGYPFDLDIEIQQLFSLPNALVKDITITHKSESASYSKAGNSYNSSPNGKAWQSGDFEAETRSGLLSLPDRPEFTKKTFDYKEKKNNYGKKSEYAAKRDKSQYQKYKTQDTIKDDVAKEEDKEKEQENVEVINNIYISPNLDHEITTDFKEDNTLFYKIPSDDISKEDKSFFEISDKSQSNYYDRVIEDMYSVKPHLLKMPKEKFSNIFNIIFKPLKNDSDEKVFE
;
A
#
# COMPACT_ATOMS: atom_id res chain seq x y z
N MET A 1 13.77 55.68 -37.65
CA MET A 1 14.65 54.62 -37.14
C MET A 1 14.60 54.47 -35.62
N LYS A 2 15.25 55.30 -34.79
CA LYS A 2 15.40 55.03 -33.33
C LYS A 2 14.14 54.63 -32.54
N VAL A 3 12.98 55.22 -32.85
CA VAL A 3 11.68 54.85 -32.24
C VAL A 3 11.24 53.43 -32.62
N LEU A 4 11.45 53.02 -33.88
CA LEU A 4 11.07 51.71 -34.39
C LEU A 4 11.86 50.57 -33.72
N THR A 5 13.17 50.80 -33.47
CA THR A 5 14.02 49.86 -32.72
C THR A 5 13.59 49.73 -31.26
N LEU A 6 13.15 50.81 -30.60
CA LEU A 6 12.60 50.75 -29.24
C LEU A 6 11.30 49.94 -29.19
N LEU A 7 10.43 50.10 -30.18
CA LEU A 7 9.18 49.35 -30.29
C LEU A 7 9.43 47.85 -30.54
N PHE A 8 10.43 47.51 -31.35
CA PHE A 8 10.88 46.12 -31.56
C PHE A 8 11.48 45.49 -30.29
N ILE A 9 12.29 46.25 -29.52
CA ILE A 9 12.85 45.77 -28.24
C ILE A 9 11.73 45.57 -27.20
N ALA A 10 10.74 46.46 -27.14
CA ALA A 10 9.58 46.30 -26.26
C ALA A 10 8.76 45.03 -26.62
N LEU A 11 8.46 44.80 -27.89
CA LEU A 11 7.77 43.59 -28.37
C LEU A 11 8.59 42.31 -28.09
N ALA A 12 9.91 42.35 -28.29
CA ALA A 12 10.79 41.24 -27.95
C ALA A 12 10.82 40.94 -26.43
N SER A 13 10.75 41.97 -25.58
CA SER A 13 10.69 41.79 -24.12
C SER A 13 9.37 41.20 -23.64
N LEU A 14 8.25 41.54 -24.28
CA LEU A 14 6.93 40.94 -23.99
C LEU A 14 6.87 39.46 -24.42
N ALA A 15 7.52 39.09 -25.53
CA ALA A 15 7.62 37.69 -25.98
C ALA A 15 8.50 36.80 -25.07
N LEU A 16 9.23 37.39 -24.11
CA LEU A 16 10.08 36.68 -23.14
C LEU A 16 9.47 36.59 -21.74
N ALA A 17 8.31 37.21 -21.50
CA ALA A 17 7.66 37.23 -20.18
C ALA A 17 6.76 35.98 -19.93
N ASP A 18 5.93 35.61 -20.91
CA ASP A 18 4.96 34.52 -20.81
C ASP A 18 5.34 33.33 -21.70
N GLY A 19 6.48 32.72 -21.38
CA GLY A 19 6.92 31.44 -21.94
C GLY A 19 6.07 30.26 -21.45
N TYR A 20 4.77 30.25 -21.79
CA TYR A 20 3.89 29.10 -21.56
C TYR A 20 4.42 27.89 -22.33
N VAL A 21 5.03 26.96 -21.61
CA VAL A 21 5.48 25.68 -22.16
C VAL A 21 4.25 24.85 -22.51
N ILE A 22 3.82 24.97 -23.77
CA ILE A 22 2.97 23.95 -24.41
C ILE A 22 3.77 22.65 -24.33
N GLN A 23 3.28 21.70 -23.52
CA GLN A 23 3.88 20.39 -23.39
C GLN A 23 3.64 19.60 -24.69
N THR A 24 4.55 19.77 -25.65
CA THR A 24 4.77 18.76 -26.69
C THR A 24 5.52 17.61 -26.01
N PRO A 25 4.93 16.40 -25.88
CA PRO A 25 5.61 15.27 -25.28
C PRO A 25 6.76 14.85 -26.19
N THR A 26 8.00 15.13 -25.76
CA THR A 26 9.22 14.92 -26.55
C THR A 26 9.62 13.44 -26.69
N SER A 27 8.88 12.55 -26.01
CA SER A 27 8.81 11.12 -26.27
C SER A 27 7.34 10.73 -26.37
N THR A 28 6.95 10.01 -27.44
CA THR A 28 5.68 9.27 -27.39
C THR A 28 5.83 8.17 -26.36
N VAL A 29 5.11 8.26 -25.25
CA VAL A 29 4.98 7.14 -24.32
C VAL A 29 4.18 6.08 -25.05
N ASN A 30 4.87 5.12 -25.66
CA ASN A 30 4.28 4.01 -26.38
C ASN A 30 3.60 3.06 -25.37
N THR A 31 2.42 3.45 -24.90
CA THR A 31 1.56 2.68 -24.01
C THR A 31 1.24 1.34 -24.68
N ARG A 32 1.93 0.28 -24.25
CA ARG A 32 1.70 -1.07 -24.76
C ARG A 32 0.22 -1.41 -24.57
N THR A 33 -0.44 -1.74 -25.66
CA THR A 33 -1.90 -1.92 -25.72
C THR A 33 -2.28 -3.29 -25.19
N ALA A 34 -3.25 -3.37 -24.28
CA ALA A 34 -3.64 -4.65 -23.69
C ALA A 34 -4.34 -5.57 -24.71
N PRO A 35 -3.92 -6.85 -24.84
CA PRO A 35 -4.66 -7.85 -25.58
C PRO A 35 -6.10 -8.01 -25.09
N VAL A 36 -7.03 -8.35 -26.00
CA VAL A 36 -8.48 -8.44 -25.74
C VAL A 36 -8.84 -9.26 -24.50
N GLY A 37 -8.11 -10.34 -24.21
CA GLY A 37 -8.31 -11.16 -23.01
C GLY A 37 -8.18 -10.38 -21.69
N TRP A 38 -7.28 -9.39 -21.61
CA TRP A 38 -7.13 -8.54 -20.42
C TRP A 38 -8.29 -7.54 -20.27
N VAL A 39 -8.86 -7.06 -21.39
CA VAL A 39 -10.07 -6.23 -21.39
C VAL A 39 -11.24 -7.03 -20.82
N HIS A 40 -11.39 -8.29 -21.25
CA HIS A 40 -12.43 -9.19 -20.78
C HIS A 40 -12.28 -9.55 -19.29
N ILE A 41 -11.06 -9.87 -18.84
CA ILE A 41 -10.76 -10.13 -17.42
C ILE A 41 -11.08 -8.91 -16.55
N GLN A 42 -10.66 -7.70 -16.96
CA GLN A 42 -10.97 -6.47 -16.22
C GLN A 42 -12.48 -6.25 -16.11
N LYS A 43 -13.23 -6.48 -17.20
CA LYS A 43 -14.69 -6.33 -17.25
C LYS A 43 -15.41 -7.26 -16.28
N LEU A 44 -15.01 -8.53 -16.22
CA LEU A 44 -15.61 -9.51 -15.31
C LEU A 44 -15.33 -9.19 -13.84
N LEU A 45 -14.14 -8.65 -13.53
CA LEU A 45 -13.76 -8.32 -12.16
C LEU A 45 -14.42 -7.04 -11.62
N LEU A 46 -14.78 -6.07 -12.47
CA LEU A 46 -15.34 -4.78 -12.01
C LEU A 46 -16.56 -4.92 -11.07
N PRO A 47 -17.61 -5.71 -11.37
CA PRO A 47 -18.77 -5.87 -10.48
C PRO A 47 -18.48 -6.48 -9.09
N LEU A 48 -17.34 -7.17 -8.91
CA LEU A 48 -16.94 -7.68 -7.59
C LEU A 48 -16.57 -6.54 -6.63
N PHE A 49 -16.14 -5.39 -7.16
CA PHE A 49 -15.71 -4.22 -6.41
C PHE A 49 -16.84 -3.23 -6.11
N GLU A 50 -18.04 -3.49 -6.61
CA GLU A 50 -19.18 -2.62 -6.41
C GLU A 50 -19.87 -2.93 -5.09
N ASN A 51 -20.05 -1.89 -4.27
CA ASN A 51 -20.76 -1.90 -3.00
C ASN A 51 -20.36 -3.04 -2.04
N VAL A 52 -19.06 -3.24 -1.84
CA VAL A 52 -18.47 -4.49 -1.29
C VAL A 52 -19.03 -4.98 0.06
N CYS A 53 -19.68 -4.13 0.86
CA CYS A 53 -20.28 -4.52 2.15
C CYS A 53 -21.78 -4.87 2.11
N GLU A 54 -22.51 -4.50 1.07
CA GLU A 54 -23.90 -4.95 0.83
C GLU A 54 -23.90 -6.19 -0.09
N GLU A 55 -25.03 -6.89 -0.22
CA GLU A 55 -25.11 -8.05 -1.12
C GLU A 55 -25.08 -7.61 -2.60
N SER A 56 -24.50 -8.44 -3.47
CA SER A 56 -24.41 -8.12 -4.89
C SER A 56 -25.69 -8.53 -5.62
N ILE A 57 -26.36 -7.55 -6.23
CA ILE A 57 -27.58 -7.73 -7.03
C ILE A 57 -27.23 -8.21 -8.47
N GLU A 58 -25.96 -8.19 -8.86
CA GLU A 58 -25.51 -8.55 -10.21
C GLU A 58 -25.84 -10.03 -10.55
N PRO A 59 -26.69 -10.31 -11.55
CA PRO A 59 -27.16 -11.67 -11.83
C PRO A 59 -26.06 -12.69 -12.11
N ILE A 60 -24.91 -12.27 -12.65
CA ILE A 60 -23.75 -13.13 -12.84
C ILE A 60 -23.15 -13.57 -11.49
N ILE A 61 -22.97 -12.64 -10.55
CA ILE A 61 -22.38 -12.94 -9.24
C ILE A 61 -23.32 -13.84 -8.43
N VAL A 62 -24.63 -13.56 -8.43
CA VAL A 62 -25.63 -14.42 -7.77
C VAL A 62 -25.61 -15.84 -8.33
N ARG A 63 -25.66 -16.01 -9.65
CA ARG A 63 -25.67 -17.34 -10.29
C ARG A 63 -24.36 -18.10 -10.05
N LEU A 64 -23.20 -17.44 -10.16
CA LEU A 64 -21.91 -18.10 -9.96
C LEU A 64 -21.64 -18.46 -8.49
N ASN A 65 -22.24 -17.73 -7.54
CA ASN A 65 -22.29 -18.11 -6.13
C ASN A 65 -23.10 -19.41 -5.91
N GLU A 66 -24.27 -19.56 -6.54
CA GLU A 66 -25.06 -20.80 -6.48
C GLU A 66 -24.39 -21.99 -7.20
N GLU A 67 -23.65 -21.72 -8.29
CA GLU A 67 -22.84 -22.75 -8.98
C GLU A 67 -21.63 -23.24 -8.15
N PHE A 68 -21.20 -22.50 -7.11
CA PHE A 68 -19.97 -22.78 -6.38
C PHE A 68 -20.13 -23.94 -5.37
N LYS A 69 -19.63 -25.11 -5.76
CA LYS A 69 -19.64 -26.32 -4.91
C LYS A 69 -18.32 -26.51 -4.19
N LEU A 70 -18.41 -26.70 -2.86
CA LEU A 70 -17.30 -27.12 -2.00
C LEU A 70 -17.04 -28.62 -2.16
N ASP A 71 -16.63 -29.06 -3.35
CA ASP A 71 -16.32 -30.45 -3.66
C ASP A 71 -14.82 -30.61 -3.97
N PRO A 72 -14.03 -31.28 -3.09
CA PRO A 72 -12.59 -31.43 -3.29
C PRO A 72 -12.24 -32.40 -4.44
N SER A 73 -13.17 -33.25 -4.88
CA SER A 73 -12.91 -34.28 -5.89
C SER A 73 -12.74 -33.73 -7.32
N VAL A 74 -13.15 -32.48 -7.57
CA VAL A 74 -13.30 -31.92 -8.93
C VAL A 74 -11.96 -31.49 -9.56
N GLY A 75 -10.87 -31.39 -8.79
CA GLY A 75 -9.53 -31.11 -9.35
C GLY A 75 -9.33 -29.70 -9.93
N ASN A 76 -10.18 -28.75 -9.51
CA ASN A 76 -10.13 -27.34 -9.95
C ASN A 76 -9.04 -26.50 -9.25
N TYR A 77 -8.32 -27.07 -8.28
CA TYR A 77 -7.32 -26.37 -7.47
C TYR A 77 -5.95 -27.04 -7.58
N LEU A 78 -4.88 -26.23 -7.61
CA LEU A 78 -3.49 -26.67 -7.69
C LEU A 78 -2.98 -27.33 -6.39
N LYS A 79 -3.67 -27.07 -5.28
CA LYS A 79 -3.46 -27.70 -3.96
C LYS A 79 -4.81 -28.29 -3.54
N PRO A 80 -4.95 -29.62 -3.32
CA PRO A 80 -6.26 -30.25 -3.15
C PRO A 80 -6.92 -29.89 -1.80
N ASP A 81 -6.15 -29.92 -0.70
CA ASP A 81 -6.63 -29.66 0.67
C ASP A 81 -7.18 -28.24 0.90
N VAL A 82 -7.16 -27.35 -0.09
CA VAL A 82 -7.71 -25.99 -0.02
C VAL A 82 -9.22 -25.98 0.22
N ILE A 83 -9.97 -26.90 -0.41
CA ILE A 83 -11.41 -27.02 -0.17
C ILE A 83 -11.70 -27.69 1.17
N ASP A 84 -10.91 -28.68 1.57
CA ASP A 84 -11.08 -29.38 2.86
C ASP A 84 -10.81 -28.44 4.05
N ASN A 85 -9.83 -27.55 3.92
CA ASN A 85 -9.57 -26.48 4.90
C ASN A 85 -10.75 -25.50 5.00
N LEU A 86 -11.33 -25.09 3.85
CA LEU A 86 -12.51 -24.20 3.85
C LEU A 86 -13.76 -24.90 4.42
N GLN A 87 -13.99 -26.18 4.11
CA GLN A 87 -15.05 -26.98 4.74
C GLN A 87 -14.84 -27.06 6.26
N SER A 88 -13.62 -27.36 6.70
CA SER A 88 -13.27 -27.48 8.12
C SER A 88 -13.47 -26.17 8.89
N LEU A 89 -13.12 -25.03 8.29
CA LEU A 89 -13.36 -23.71 8.86
C LEU A 89 -14.86 -23.41 9.00
N LYS A 90 -15.64 -23.66 7.94
CA LYS A 90 -17.10 -23.46 7.94
C LYS A 90 -17.84 -24.42 8.88
N GLY A 91 -17.33 -25.62 9.12
CA GLY A 91 -17.88 -26.60 10.06
C GLY A 91 -17.41 -26.44 11.51
N GLY A 92 -16.34 -25.67 11.75
CA GLY A 92 -15.75 -25.41 13.06
C GLY A 92 -16.28 -24.13 13.70
N LYS A 93 -15.47 -23.07 13.73
CA LYS A 93 -15.86 -21.75 14.26
C LYS A 93 -16.90 -21.02 13.38
N GLY A 94 -17.00 -21.38 12.09
CA GLY A 94 -17.71 -20.59 11.09
C GLY A 94 -16.82 -19.53 10.45
N LEU A 95 -17.42 -18.67 9.63
CA LEU A 95 -16.80 -17.49 9.00
C LEU A 95 -17.19 -16.22 9.78
N LEU A 96 -16.35 -15.19 9.71
CA LEU A 96 -16.66 -13.88 10.27
C LEU A 96 -17.94 -13.31 9.64
N ALA A 97 -18.92 -12.97 10.48
CA ALA A 97 -20.21 -12.47 10.03
C ALA A 97 -20.08 -11.15 9.24
N LYS A 98 -20.98 -10.92 8.27
CA LYS A 98 -21.13 -9.62 7.62
C LYS A 98 -21.50 -8.56 8.66
N GLY A 99 -20.91 -7.38 8.56
CA GLY A 99 -21.12 -6.27 9.50
C GLY A 99 -20.22 -6.29 10.73
N GLU A 100 -19.54 -7.40 11.04
CA GLU A 100 -18.50 -7.42 12.09
C GLU A 100 -17.19 -6.77 11.62
N ILE A 101 -16.35 -6.36 12.56
CA ILE A 101 -15.11 -5.62 12.26
C ILE A 101 -13.96 -6.60 12.02
N PHE A 102 -13.63 -6.82 10.75
CA PHE A 102 -12.40 -7.48 10.33
C PHE A 102 -11.15 -6.67 10.71
N THR A 103 -10.03 -7.35 10.98
CA THR A 103 -8.68 -6.75 11.17
C THR A 103 -7.61 -7.80 10.91
N GLU A 104 -6.54 -7.39 10.21
CA GLU A 104 -5.36 -8.20 9.86
C GLU A 104 -4.49 -8.56 11.09
N ARG A 105 -4.75 -7.94 12.26
CA ARG A 105 -3.98 -8.13 13.50
C ARG A 105 -4.58 -9.16 14.46
N TYR A 106 -5.79 -9.67 14.21
CA TYR A 106 -6.40 -10.70 15.05
C TYR A 106 -6.16 -12.09 14.45
N ALA A 107 -5.71 -13.04 15.27
CA ALA A 107 -5.20 -14.33 14.78
C ALA A 107 -6.27 -15.17 14.04
N ASP A 108 -7.52 -15.21 14.54
CA ASP A 108 -8.60 -15.92 13.87
C ASP A 108 -8.97 -15.27 12.52
N HIS A 109 -9.09 -13.94 12.48
CA HIS A 109 -9.35 -13.19 11.24
C HIS A 109 -8.24 -13.41 10.20
N LEU A 110 -6.97 -13.44 10.63
CA LEU A 110 -5.82 -13.69 9.77
C LEU A 110 -5.81 -15.14 9.22
N ASN A 111 -6.25 -16.12 10.02
CA ASN A 111 -6.38 -17.52 9.60
C ASN A 111 -7.55 -17.71 8.60
N GLU A 112 -8.67 -17.01 8.80
CA GLU A 112 -9.77 -16.97 7.82
C GLU A 112 -9.33 -16.29 6.53
N LEU A 113 -8.67 -15.12 6.59
CA LEU A 113 -8.08 -14.43 5.43
C LEU A 113 -7.16 -15.36 4.65
N LYS A 114 -6.26 -16.08 5.34
CA LYS A 114 -5.38 -17.06 4.72
C LYS A 114 -6.16 -18.16 4.00
N THR A 115 -7.20 -18.70 4.63
CA THR A 115 -8.01 -19.79 4.05
C THR A 115 -8.75 -19.32 2.81
N ILE A 116 -9.40 -18.15 2.84
CA ILE A 116 -10.09 -17.56 1.68
C ILE A 116 -9.09 -17.19 0.57
N TYR A 117 -7.92 -16.64 0.92
CA TYR A 117 -6.87 -16.36 -0.06
C TYR A 117 -6.34 -17.63 -0.73
N GLU A 118 -6.09 -18.72 0.01
CA GLU A 118 -5.60 -19.97 -0.61
C GLU A 118 -6.61 -20.52 -1.64
N VAL A 119 -7.93 -20.37 -1.40
CA VAL A 119 -8.98 -20.71 -2.36
C VAL A 119 -8.89 -19.86 -3.62
N LEU A 120 -8.73 -18.53 -3.50
CA LEU A 120 -8.60 -17.64 -4.67
C LEU A 120 -7.26 -17.82 -5.41
N PHE A 121 -6.16 -18.07 -4.69
CA PHE A 121 -4.82 -18.15 -5.26
C PHE A 121 -4.55 -19.49 -5.95
N TYR A 122 -4.94 -20.62 -5.35
CA TYR A 122 -4.68 -21.94 -5.91
C TYR A 122 -5.72 -22.41 -6.94
N ALA A 123 -6.76 -21.64 -7.23
CA ALA A 123 -7.68 -21.91 -8.35
C ALA A 123 -6.90 -22.02 -9.68
N LYS A 124 -7.06 -23.17 -10.37
CA LYS A 124 -6.24 -23.62 -11.50
C LYS A 124 -6.26 -22.70 -12.72
N ASP A 125 -7.39 -22.04 -12.95
CA ASP A 125 -7.65 -21.14 -14.07
C ASP A 125 -8.41 -19.88 -13.61
N PHE A 126 -8.66 -18.96 -14.54
CA PHE A 126 -9.40 -17.74 -14.25
C PHE A 126 -10.87 -18.02 -13.93
N ASP A 127 -11.51 -18.98 -14.59
CA ASP A 127 -12.93 -19.27 -14.40
C ASP A 127 -13.21 -19.86 -13.00
N THR A 128 -12.37 -20.77 -12.50
CA THR A 128 -12.44 -21.26 -11.12
C THR A 128 -12.23 -20.11 -10.13
N PHE A 129 -11.22 -19.28 -10.36
CA PHE A 129 -10.94 -18.10 -9.53
C PHE A 129 -12.13 -17.14 -9.49
N TYR A 130 -12.75 -16.85 -10.64
CA TYR A 130 -13.87 -15.94 -10.75
C TYR A 130 -15.13 -16.49 -10.05
N LYS A 131 -15.42 -17.79 -10.17
CA LYS A 131 -16.53 -18.42 -9.41
C LYS A 131 -16.26 -18.39 -7.90
N ALA A 132 -15.04 -18.70 -7.47
CA ALA A 132 -14.64 -18.59 -6.06
C ALA A 132 -14.72 -17.15 -5.53
N ALA A 133 -14.37 -16.16 -6.36
CA ALA A 133 -14.49 -14.74 -6.01
C ALA A 133 -15.96 -14.28 -5.93
N CYS A 134 -16.84 -14.76 -6.83
CA CYS A 134 -18.29 -14.50 -6.74
C CYS A 134 -18.90 -15.10 -5.47
N TRP A 135 -18.51 -16.33 -5.11
CA TRP A 135 -18.91 -16.95 -3.84
C TRP A 135 -18.40 -16.14 -2.64
N ALA A 136 -17.11 -15.81 -2.60
CA ALA A 136 -16.53 -15.05 -1.50
C ALA A 136 -17.19 -13.67 -1.33
N ARG A 137 -17.43 -12.95 -2.44
CA ARG A 137 -18.13 -11.65 -2.48
C ARG A 137 -19.54 -11.69 -1.84
N GLN A 138 -20.22 -12.84 -1.88
CA GLN A 138 -21.55 -13.02 -1.31
C GLN A 138 -21.56 -13.66 0.10
N ASN A 139 -20.51 -14.37 0.52
CA ASN A 139 -20.53 -15.20 1.74
C ASN A 139 -19.58 -14.71 2.86
N VAL A 140 -18.63 -13.83 2.55
CA VAL A 140 -17.52 -13.46 3.45
C VAL A 140 -17.66 -12.00 3.92
N ASN A 141 -17.13 -11.67 5.10
CA ASN A 141 -17.05 -10.29 5.58
C ASN A 141 -16.33 -9.38 4.57
N CYS A 142 -16.84 -8.15 4.36
CA CYS A 142 -16.35 -7.30 3.27
C CYS A 142 -14.90 -6.82 3.43
N GLY A 143 -14.42 -6.57 4.65
CA GLY A 143 -13.00 -6.22 4.86
C GLY A 143 -12.08 -7.38 4.47
N LEU A 144 -12.44 -8.58 4.92
CA LEU A 144 -11.70 -9.81 4.63
C LEU A 144 -11.76 -10.18 3.14
N PHE A 145 -12.91 -10.00 2.49
CA PHE A 145 -13.05 -10.17 1.04
C PHE A 145 -12.15 -9.20 0.26
N VAL A 146 -12.14 -7.92 0.63
CA VAL A 146 -11.30 -6.90 -0.01
C VAL A 146 -9.81 -7.24 0.10
N ASP A 147 -9.34 -7.64 1.28
CA ASP A 147 -7.96 -8.12 1.47
C ASP A 147 -7.66 -9.38 0.64
N ALA A 148 -8.57 -10.38 0.66
CA ALA A 148 -8.38 -11.63 -0.06
C ALA A 148 -8.32 -11.43 -1.59
N ILE A 149 -9.17 -10.57 -2.15
CA ILE A 149 -9.19 -10.31 -3.60
C ILE A 149 -8.00 -9.45 -4.04
N TYR A 150 -7.55 -8.47 -3.25
CA TYR A 150 -6.29 -7.76 -3.52
C TYR A 150 -5.08 -8.70 -3.44
N LEU A 151 -4.99 -9.55 -2.41
CA LEU A 151 -3.94 -10.56 -2.30
C LEU A 151 -3.90 -11.48 -3.52
N ALA A 152 -5.06 -11.96 -3.99
CA ALA A 152 -5.14 -12.79 -5.19
C ALA A 152 -4.66 -12.03 -6.43
N ILE A 153 -5.17 -10.82 -6.66
CA ILE A 153 -4.83 -9.98 -7.83
C ILE A 153 -3.33 -9.63 -7.88
N LEU A 154 -2.71 -9.37 -6.73
CA LEU A 154 -1.30 -8.98 -6.62
C LEU A 154 -0.30 -10.14 -6.76
N ASN A 155 -0.76 -11.39 -6.73
CA ASN A 155 0.09 -12.59 -6.73
C ASN A 155 -0.21 -13.60 -7.84
N ARG A 156 -1.45 -13.67 -8.37
CA ARG A 156 -1.79 -14.51 -9.53
C ARG A 156 -1.18 -13.96 -10.84
N ARG A 157 -0.96 -14.84 -11.82
CA ARG A 157 -0.34 -14.48 -13.12
C ARG A 157 -1.36 -14.01 -14.16
N ASP A 158 -2.59 -14.52 -14.10
CA ASP A 158 -3.70 -14.16 -14.98
C ASP A 158 -4.35 -12.80 -14.61
N THR A 159 -3.97 -12.20 -13.48
CA THR A 159 -4.36 -10.86 -13.05
C THR A 159 -3.23 -9.82 -13.15
N GLU A 160 -2.01 -10.20 -13.56
CA GLU A 160 -0.79 -9.38 -13.42
C GLU A 160 -0.81 -8.01 -14.13
N LYS A 161 -1.69 -7.82 -15.13
CA LYS A 161 -1.79 -6.59 -15.94
C LYS A 161 -3.12 -5.83 -15.80
N ILE A 162 -3.95 -6.15 -14.79
CA ILE A 162 -5.22 -5.44 -14.59
C ILE A 162 -4.99 -4.07 -13.91
N SER A 163 -5.92 -3.15 -14.13
CA SER A 163 -6.08 -1.94 -13.31
C SER A 163 -6.53 -2.33 -11.90
N VAL A 164 -5.75 -1.91 -10.91
CA VAL A 164 -6.04 -2.12 -9.48
C VAL A 164 -7.05 -1.03 -9.05
N PRO A 165 -8.22 -1.39 -8.49
CA PRO A 165 -9.17 -0.41 -7.96
C PRO A 165 -8.57 0.44 -6.83
N ALA A 166 -9.13 1.62 -6.59
CA ALA A 166 -8.73 2.48 -5.48
C ALA A 166 -9.29 1.96 -4.13
N PRO A 167 -8.47 1.61 -3.12
CA PRO A 167 -8.96 1.15 -1.82
C PRO A 167 -9.90 2.16 -1.13
N TYR A 168 -9.64 3.45 -1.34
CA TYR A 168 -10.43 4.56 -0.82
C TYR A 168 -11.78 4.79 -1.52
N GLU A 169 -12.05 4.15 -2.66
CA GLU A 169 -13.39 4.08 -3.25
C GLU A 169 -14.14 2.81 -2.83
N LEU A 170 -13.45 1.72 -2.42
CA LEU A 170 -14.09 0.49 -1.95
C LEU A 170 -14.57 0.58 -0.50
N LEU A 171 -13.71 1.07 0.39
CA LEU A 171 -13.97 1.18 1.84
C LEU A 171 -13.67 2.62 2.32
N PRO A 172 -14.37 3.64 1.81
CA PRO A 172 -14.09 5.06 2.09
C PRO A 172 -14.16 5.41 3.58
N ASN A 173 -14.88 4.61 4.36
CA ASN A 173 -14.99 4.68 5.82
C ASN A 173 -13.63 4.66 6.56
N TYR A 174 -12.59 4.07 5.95
CA TYR A 174 -11.22 4.03 6.47
C TYR A 174 -10.37 5.24 6.04
N PHE A 175 -10.87 6.04 5.08
CA PHE A 175 -10.10 7.11 4.42
C PHE A 175 -10.69 8.52 4.64
N VAL A 176 -12.02 8.62 4.83
CA VAL A 176 -12.77 9.88 4.96
C VAL A 176 -13.32 10.03 6.37
N ARG A 177 -13.21 11.23 6.93
CA ARG A 177 -13.64 11.58 8.29
C ARG A 177 -15.15 11.33 8.50
N LYS A 178 -15.53 10.78 9.66
CA LYS A 178 -16.89 10.30 9.98
C LYS A 178 -18.00 11.31 9.68
N ASP A 179 -17.80 12.59 10.00
CA ASP A 179 -18.79 13.65 9.74
C ASP A 179 -19.14 13.80 8.25
N PHE A 180 -18.21 13.46 7.35
CA PHE A 180 -18.41 13.52 5.90
C PHE A 180 -18.97 12.21 5.35
N ILE A 181 -18.60 11.06 5.90
CA ILE A 181 -19.27 9.77 5.62
C ILE A 181 -20.76 9.82 6.00
N ILE A 182 -21.07 10.34 7.20
CA ILE A 182 -22.46 10.49 7.68
C ILE A 182 -23.25 11.45 6.77
N LYS A 183 -22.65 12.57 6.33
CA LYS A 183 -23.26 13.48 5.34
C LYS A 183 -23.45 12.82 3.98
N ALA A 184 -22.48 12.04 3.49
CA ALA A 184 -22.56 11.35 2.21
C ALA A 184 -23.68 10.31 2.19
N SER A 185 -23.75 9.45 3.22
CA SER A 185 -24.84 8.48 3.40
C SER A 185 -26.20 9.17 3.57
N SER A 186 -26.27 10.31 4.27
CA SER A 186 -27.50 11.09 4.39
C SER A 186 -27.96 11.68 3.05
N LEU A 187 -27.05 12.20 2.23
CA LEU A 187 -27.36 12.67 0.87
C LEU A 187 -27.90 11.53 -0.01
N ILE A 188 -27.24 10.36 0.01
CA ILE A 188 -27.65 9.17 -0.74
C ILE A 188 -29.08 8.75 -0.36
N ARG A 189 -29.39 8.75 0.95
CA ARG A 189 -30.73 8.50 1.52
C ARG A 189 -31.77 9.61 1.24
N GLY A 190 -31.48 10.54 0.33
CA GLY A 190 -32.37 11.62 -0.07
C GLY A 190 -32.63 12.67 1.02
N VAL A 191 -31.84 12.69 2.10
CA VAL A 191 -31.97 13.70 3.16
C VAL A 191 -31.45 15.03 2.63
N MET A 192 -32.32 16.04 2.62
CA MET A 192 -31.95 17.40 2.22
C MET A 192 -30.95 18.01 3.20
N ILE A 193 -29.70 18.17 2.77
CA ILE A 193 -28.66 18.91 3.49
C ILE A 193 -28.54 20.32 2.89
N ASP A 194 -28.50 21.34 3.74
CA ASP A 194 -28.26 22.72 3.31
C ASP A 194 -26.89 22.88 2.65
N LEU A 195 -26.89 23.39 1.41
CA LEU A 195 -25.67 23.70 0.67
C LEU A 195 -24.87 24.77 1.42
N ASN A 196 -23.57 24.50 1.63
CA ASN A 196 -22.68 25.31 2.43
C ASN A 196 -21.25 25.21 1.89
N ASN A 197 -20.28 25.89 2.51
CA ASN A 197 -18.89 25.94 2.05
C ASN A 197 -18.17 24.57 1.99
N SER A 198 -18.76 23.50 2.54
CA SER A 198 -18.25 22.12 2.49
C SER A 198 -19.10 21.17 1.65
N VAL A 199 -20.22 21.63 1.06
CA VAL A 199 -21.13 20.82 0.25
C VAL A 199 -21.56 21.61 -0.99
N ARG A 200 -20.91 21.33 -2.13
CA ARG A 200 -21.21 21.96 -3.42
C ARG A 200 -22.02 21.04 -4.31
N ASN A 201 -23.10 21.53 -4.91
CA ASN A 201 -23.77 20.84 -6.01
C ASN A 201 -23.10 21.25 -7.35
N VAL A 202 -22.70 20.26 -8.16
CA VAL A 202 -22.06 20.45 -9.46
C VAL A 202 -22.71 19.53 -10.48
N GLY A 203 -23.78 20.02 -11.11
CA GLY A 203 -24.50 19.31 -12.17
C GLY A 203 -25.31 18.14 -11.61
N ASN A 204 -24.80 16.91 -11.79
CA ASN A 204 -25.42 15.68 -11.28
C ASN A 204 -24.64 15.06 -10.10
N ALA A 205 -23.69 15.80 -9.52
CA ALA A 205 -22.88 15.34 -8.39
C ALA A 205 -22.93 16.32 -7.22
N TYR A 206 -22.99 15.80 -6.00
CA TYR A 206 -22.65 16.52 -4.78
C TYR A 206 -21.17 16.30 -4.48
N ILE A 207 -20.42 17.40 -4.35
CA ILE A 207 -19.01 17.40 -3.99
C ILE A 207 -18.87 17.85 -2.54
N LEU A 208 -18.35 16.96 -1.71
CA LEU A 208 -18.03 17.20 -0.31
C LEU A 208 -16.56 17.65 -0.19
N ASP A 209 -16.32 18.89 0.20
CA ASP A 209 -14.96 19.39 0.44
C ASP A 209 -14.50 18.97 1.85
N VAL A 210 -13.65 17.94 1.89
CA VAL A 210 -13.19 17.27 3.10
C VAL A 210 -11.88 17.88 3.59
N ASN A 211 -11.95 18.47 4.78
CA ASN A 211 -10.76 18.81 5.55
C ASN A 211 -10.20 17.56 6.25
N TYR A 212 -8.89 17.54 6.48
CA TYR A 212 -8.19 16.60 7.36
C TYR A 212 -8.74 16.64 8.81
N THR A 213 -8.32 15.73 9.70
CA THR A 213 -8.77 15.73 11.11
C THR A 213 -8.49 17.08 11.79
N THR A 214 -7.26 17.59 11.64
CA THR A 214 -6.81 18.86 12.18
C THR A 214 -6.40 19.84 11.08
N ASN A 215 -6.35 21.13 11.42
CA ASN A 215 -6.00 22.18 10.47
C ASN A 215 -4.47 22.21 10.29
N PHE A 216 -3.99 21.64 9.20
CA PHE A 216 -2.56 21.55 8.88
C PHE A 216 -1.84 22.88 8.59
N TYR A 217 -2.55 24.00 8.72
CA TYR A 217 -2.00 25.37 8.72
C TYR A 217 -1.74 25.95 10.13
N ASP A 218 -2.24 25.31 11.20
CA ASP A 218 -2.04 25.76 12.59
C ASP A 218 -0.74 25.18 13.21
N GLU A 219 -0.55 25.31 14.53
CA GLU A 219 0.70 24.96 15.23
C GLU A 219 0.73 23.51 15.76
N GLY A 220 1.93 22.94 15.90
CA GLY A 220 2.14 21.57 16.41
C GLY A 220 2.32 20.48 15.34
N ASP A 221 2.27 19.21 15.77
CA ASP A 221 2.45 18.02 14.92
C ASP A 221 1.25 17.74 13.98
N ASP A 222 0.17 18.50 14.16
CA ASP A 222 -1.01 18.57 13.29
C ASP A 222 -0.71 19.12 11.90
N LYS A 223 0.37 19.90 11.75
CA LYS A 223 0.88 20.33 10.44
C LYS A 223 1.11 19.18 9.47
N LEU A 224 1.29 17.94 9.96
CA LEU A 224 1.56 16.75 9.15
C LEU A 224 0.30 15.95 8.77
N ALA A 225 -0.90 16.38 9.18
CA ALA A 225 -2.15 15.67 8.87
C ALA A 225 -2.33 15.46 7.36
N TYR A 226 -1.99 16.46 6.53
CA TYR A 226 -2.07 16.34 5.05
C TYR A 226 -1.21 15.21 4.46
N PHE A 227 -0.18 14.77 5.18
CA PHE A 227 0.70 13.66 4.77
C PHE A 227 0.24 12.34 5.40
N ARG A 228 0.01 12.31 6.72
CA ARG A 228 -0.41 11.10 7.44
C ARG A 228 -1.77 10.54 6.98
N GLU A 229 -2.68 11.43 6.57
CA GLU A 229 -4.05 11.08 6.13
C GLU A 229 -4.24 11.11 4.60
N ASP A 230 -3.15 11.27 3.84
CA ASP A 230 -3.20 11.20 2.37
C ASP A 230 -3.66 9.79 1.93
N VAL A 231 -4.72 9.74 1.12
CA VAL A 231 -5.36 8.48 0.69
C VAL A 231 -4.44 7.61 -0.18
N GLY A 232 -3.46 8.21 -0.86
CA GLY A 232 -2.45 7.51 -1.66
C GLY A 232 -1.36 6.90 -0.80
N LEU A 233 -0.85 7.61 0.20
CA LEU A 233 0.14 7.09 1.15
C LEU A 233 -0.43 5.91 1.95
N ASN A 234 -1.66 6.05 2.45
CA ASN A 234 -2.35 4.98 3.17
C ASN A 234 -2.61 3.76 2.27
N SER A 235 -3.08 3.96 1.03
CA SER A 235 -3.27 2.86 0.06
C SER A 235 -1.97 2.17 -0.36
N PHE A 236 -0.87 2.94 -0.51
CA PHE A 236 0.46 2.41 -0.77
C PHE A 236 0.92 1.50 0.38
N TYR A 237 0.87 1.98 1.62
CA TYR A 237 1.30 1.19 2.77
C TYR A 237 0.44 -0.07 2.93
N TYR A 238 -0.88 0.06 2.82
CA TYR A 238 -1.85 -1.04 2.84
C TYR A 238 -1.46 -2.16 1.86
N LEU A 239 -1.41 -1.86 0.55
CA LEU A 239 -1.15 -2.89 -0.48
C LEU A 239 0.29 -3.44 -0.40
N LYS A 240 1.26 -2.64 0.07
CA LYS A 240 2.66 -3.08 0.28
C LYS A 240 2.78 -4.03 1.49
N LYS A 241 2.13 -3.71 2.61
CA LYS A 241 2.13 -4.51 3.85
C LYS A 241 1.35 -5.80 3.66
N LEU A 242 0.17 -5.74 3.04
CA LEU A 242 -0.67 -6.87 2.68
C LEU A 242 0.06 -7.85 1.76
N LYS A 243 0.71 -7.37 0.68
CA LYS A 243 1.53 -8.25 -0.19
C LYS A 243 2.69 -8.91 0.56
N ASN A 244 3.32 -8.22 1.49
CA ASN A 244 4.47 -8.72 2.26
C ASN A 244 4.07 -9.53 3.52
N LEU A 245 2.82 -9.97 3.62
CA LEU A 245 2.28 -10.70 4.77
C LEU A 245 2.82 -12.14 4.82
N GLY A 246 3.93 -12.34 5.53
CA GLY A 246 4.72 -13.57 5.54
C GLY A 246 3.95 -14.85 5.90
N SER A 247 2.93 -14.77 6.76
CA SER A 247 2.08 -15.90 7.14
C SER A 247 1.19 -16.43 5.98
N ILE A 248 1.01 -15.65 4.92
CA ILE A 248 0.10 -15.92 3.78
C ILE A 248 0.86 -16.01 2.44
N SER A 249 1.95 -15.28 2.26
CA SER A 249 2.73 -15.30 1.02
C SER A 249 3.36 -16.68 0.74
N THR A 250 2.95 -17.31 -0.36
CA THR A 250 3.41 -18.65 -0.80
C THR A 250 4.88 -18.69 -1.24
N LYS A 251 5.52 -17.52 -1.33
CA LYS A 251 6.98 -17.38 -1.28
C LYS A 251 7.33 -16.63 0.02
N PRO A 252 8.20 -17.16 0.89
CA PRO A 252 8.76 -16.34 1.96
C PRO A 252 9.44 -15.11 1.33
N SER A 253 9.22 -13.93 1.90
CA SER A 253 9.78 -12.68 1.40
C SER A 253 11.27 -12.60 1.71
N LYS A 254 12.09 -13.26 0.89
CA LYS A 254 13.58 -13.29 0.96
C LYS A 254 14.27 -11.93 0.67
N ASP A 255 13.51 -10.84 0.81
CA ASP A 255 13.95 -9.47 0.63
C ASP A 255 13.58 -8.68 1.90
N GLY A 256 13.92 -9.19 3.10
CA GLY A 256 13.86 -8.42 4.33
C GLY A 256 14.74 -7.16 4.22
N GLN A 257 15.86 -7.25 3.51
CA GLN A 257 16.64 -6.08 3.07
C GLN A 257 15.82 -5.02 2.30
N LEU A 258 14.84 -5.42 1.48
CA LEU A 258 13.91 -4.49 0.80
C LEU A 258 12.83 -3.96 1.75
N LEU A 259 12.35 -4.76 2.70
CA LEU A 259 11.41 -4.33 3.73
C LEU A 259 12.03 -3.27 4.65
N TYR A 260 13.21 -3.55 5.21
CA TYR A 260 13.99 -2.59 5.99
C TYR A 260 14.24 -1.31 5.21
N HIS A 261 14.68 -1.42 3.95
CA HIS A 261 14.88 -0.25 3.10
C HIS A 261 13.58 0.53 2.87
N THR A 262 12.45 -0.14 2.63
CA THR A 262 11.15 0.53 2.43
C THR A 262 10.76 1.34 3.67
N ILE A 263 10.93 0.78 4.87
CA ILE A 263 10.63 1.47 6.13
C ILE A 263 11.62 2.62 6.36
N LYS A 264 12.93 2.42 6.16
CA LYS A 264 13.96 3.46 6.22
C LYS A 264 13.66 4.63 5.29
N GLN A 265 13.19 4.35 4.07
CA GLN A 265 12.78 5.38 3.10
C GLN A 265 11.49 6.11 3.50
N MET A 266 10.51 5.41 4.09
CA MET A 266 9.33 6.06 4.66
C MET A 266 9.70 6.98 5.84
N MET A 267 10.61 6.58 6.73
CA MET A 267 11.06 7.42 7.85
C MET A 267 11.83 8.65 7.36
N ALA A 268 12.73 8.50 6.39
CA ALA A 268 13.41 9.63 5.74
C ALA A 268 12.40 10.60 5.10
N ARG A 269 11.42 10.07 4.37
CA ARG A 269 10.37 10.85 3.71
C ARG A 269 9.47 11.61 4.70
N TYR A 270 9.15 11.01 5.85
CA TYR A 270 8.38 11.66 6.91
C TYR A 270 9.18 12.76 7.61
N ASN A 271 10.45 12.49 7.97
CA ASN A 271 11.34 13.50 8.52
C ASN A 271 11.57 14.70 7.57
N LEU A 272 11.48 14.50 6.25
CA LEU A 272 11.47 15.61 5.29
C LEU A 272 10.22 16.50 5.36
N GLU A 273 9.04 15.99 5.72
CA GLU A 273 7.89 16.86 6.06
C GLU A 273 8.03 17.51 7.44
N ARG A 274 8.62 16.81 8.43
CA ARG A 274 8.90 17.41 9.74
C ARG A 274 9.79 18.64 9.56
N TYR A 275 10.89 18.48 8.82
CA TYR A 275 11.80 19.56 8.44
C TYR A 275 11.09 20.69 7.64
N SER A 276 10.26 20.34 6.67
CA SER A 276 9.44 21.31 5.91
C SER A 276 8.56 22.20 6.79
N ASN A 277 7.92 21.61 7.80
CA ASN A 277 6.95 22.29 8.67
C ASN A 277 7.59 22.84 9.96
N ALA A 278 8.93 22.91 10.01
CA ALA A 278 9.75 23.36 11.13
C ALA A 278 9.54 22.58 12.45
N LEU A 279 9.26 21.28 12.34
CA LEU A 279 9.19 20.34 13.46
C LEU A 279 10.54 19.65 13.69
N PRO A 280 10.87 19.22 14.93
CA PRO A 280 12.09 18.48 15.21
C PRO A 280 12.13 17.14 14.48
N GLU A 281 13.33 16.55 14.37
CA GLU A 281 13.52 15.18 13.89
C GLU A 281 12.68 14.19 14.71
N LEU A 282 12.15 13.15 14.07
CA LEU A 282 11.37 12.14 14.76
C LEU A 282 12.24 11.28 15.67
N GLU A 283 11.92 11.27 16.96
CA GLU A 283 12.47 10.33 17.94
C GLU A 283 11.68 9.01 17.94
N GLY A 284 12.33 7.91 18.34
CA GLY A 284 11.69 6.60 18.47
C GLY A 284 10.72 6.52 19.66
N ILE A 285 10.03 5.38 19.83
CA ILE A 285 9.32 5.09 21.08
C ILE A 285 10.34 4.76 22.18
N ASP A 286 10.19 5.44 23.31
CA ASP A 286 10.71 4.98 24.60
C ASP A 286 9.57 4.31 25.39
N TRP A 287 9.86 3.13 25.96
CA TRP A 287 8.90 2.34 26.73
C TRP A 287 8.89 2.72 28.22
N ASP A 288 9.82 3.54 28.69
CA ASP A 288 9.81 4.11 30.04
C ASP A 288 8.92 5.37 30.16
N TYR A 289 8.51 5.96 29.03
CA TYR A 289 7.69 7.18 28.96
C TYR A 289 6.38 6.94 28.20
N LEU A 290 5.66 5.86 28.53
CA LEU A 290 4.37 5.50 27.91
C LEU A 290 3.28 6.56 28.10
N ASP A 291 3.26 7.25 29.24
CA ASP A 291 2.27 8.30 29.55
C ASP A 291 2.43 9.57 28.69
N ASP A 292 3.64 9.82 28.16
CA ASP A 292 3.95 10.93 27.24
C ASP A 292 3.58 10.61 25.77
N LEU A 293 2.96 9.45 25.51
CA LEU A 293 2.59 9.02 24.18
C LEU A 293 1.23 9.60 23.75
N TYR A 294 1.24 10.43 22.71
CA TYR A 294 0.04 11.11 22.20
C TYR A 294 -1.10 10.13 21.87
N SER A 295 -2.26 10.32 22.49
CA SER A 295 -3.51 9.68 22.04
C SER A 295 -4.02 10.36 20.77
N TYR A 296 -4.20 9.59 19.70
CA TYR A 296 -4.74 10.09 18.43
C TYR A 296 -6.23 9.74 18.31
N ASP A 297 -7.06 10.76 18.03
CA ASP A 297 -8.44 10.56 17.60
C ASP A 297 -8.51 10.59 16.07
N PRO A 298 -8.78 9.44 15.42
CA PRO A 298 -8.80 9.35 13.97
C PRO A 298 -10.05 9.98 13.34
N LEU A 299 -11.11 10.23 14.13
CA LEU A 299 -12.41 10.68 13.67
C LEU A 299 -12.96 9.83 12.49
N LEU A 300 -12.75 8.51 12.54
CA LEU A 300 -13.25 7.52 11.57
C LEU A 300 -14.40 6.69 12.16
N ILE A 301 -15.16 6.01 11.30
CA ILE A 301 -16.33 5.19 11.64
C ILE A 301 -16.35 3.92 10.79
N TYR A 302 -16.70 2.78 11.38
CA TYR A 302 -16.86 1.51 10.67
C TYR A 302 -18.21 1.44 9.94
N SER A 303 -18.34 0.54 8.97
CA SER A 303 -19.58 0.37 8.19
C SER A 303 -20.82 -0.03 9.03
N ASN A 304 -20.61 -0.56 10.23
CA ASN A 304 -21.67 -0.88 11.20
C ASN A 304 -22.03 0.28 12.15
N GLY A 305 -21.43 1.47 11.95
CA GLY A 305 -21.70 2.67 12.76
C GLY A 305 -20.89 2.78 14.05
N LYS A 306 -20.07 1.79 14.42
CA LYS A 306 -19.12 1.90 15.54
C LYS A 306 -18.00 2.87 15.18
N GLU A 307 -17.49 3.63 16.16
CA GLU A 307 -16.34 4.52 15.94
C GLU A 307 -15.00 3.77 16.09
N PHE A 308 -13.93 4.29 15.47
CA PHE A 308 -12.58 3.77 15.70
C PHE A 308 -12.09 4.16 17.10
N ARG A 309 -11.50 3.21 17.82
CA ARG A 309 -10.95 3.47 19.16
C ARG A 309 -9.68 4.33 19.08
N ARG A 310 -9.62 5.37 19.92
CA ARG A 310 -8.40 6.20 20.11
C ARG A 310 -7.23 5.33 20.55
N SER A 311 -6.05 5.57 20.01
CA SER A 311 -4.81 4.92 20.48
C SER A 311 -4.49 5.38 21.90
N SER A 312 -4.04 4.44 22.74
CA SER A 312 -3.72 4.66 24.15
C SER A 312 -2.88 3.49 24.63
N ALA A 313 -1.70 3.76 25.19
CA ALA A 313 -0.85 2.71 25.75
C ALA A 313 -1.48 2.14 27.04
N ASN A 314 -1.57 0.81 27.14
CA ASN A 314 -1.86 0.12 28.39
C ASN A 314 -0.58 -0.57 28.88
N GLY A 315 -0.22 -0.38 30.16
CA GLY A 315 0.98 -0.96 30.76
C GLY A 315 0.89 -2.46 31.06
N ASP A 316 0.83 -3.32 30.04
CA ASP A 316 1.13 -4.75 30.20
C ASP A 316 2.62 -4.93 30.49
N TYR A 317 2.94 -5.19 31.75
CA TYR A 317 4.30 -5.29 32.25
C TYR A 317 5.09 -6.45 31.64
N GLU A 318 4.46 -7.60 31.36
CA GLU A 318 5.16 -8.76 30.81
C GLU A 318 5.42 -8.58 29.31
N VAL A 319 4.51 -7.96 28.56
CA VAL A 319 4.76 -7.56 27.16
C VAL A 319 5.86 -6.50 27.07
N LEU A 320 5.83 -5.47 27.94
CA LEU A 320 6.87 -4.44 28.02
C LEU A 320 8.25 -5.03 28.33
N LYS A 321 8.32 -5.98 29.26
CA LYS A 321 9.53 -6.75 29.60
C LYS A 321 10.01 -7.61 28.43
N LEU A 322 9.10 -8.24 27.67
CA LEU A 322 9.44 -8.95 26.44
C LEU A 322 10.06 -8.02 25.38
N LEU A 323 9.47 -6.84 25.16
CA LEU A 323 9.97 -5.84 24.23
C LEU A 323 11.40 -5.39 24.60
N LYS A 324 11.64 -5.03 25.87
CA LYS A 324 12.97 -4.64 26.34
C LYS A 324 14.00 -5.78 26.23
N ASN A 325 13.60 -7.03 26.49
CA ASN A 325 14.46 -8.20 26.28
C ASN A 325 14.85 -8.40 24.81
N ILE A 326 13.92 -8.17 23.87
CA ILE A 326 14.21 -8.22 22.42
C ILE A 326 15.21 -7.12 22.04
N GLU A 327 14.99 -5.87 22.47
CA GLU A 327 15.89 -4.75 22.18
C GLU A 327 17.31 -4.99 22.66
N ASN A 328 17.48 -5.43 23.91
CA ASN A 328 18.79 -5.69 24.51
C ASN A 328 19.52 -6.87 23.86
N ASN A 329 18.80 -7.87 23.34
CA ASN A 329 19.39 -9.07 22.74
C ASN A 329 19.76 -8.91 21.26
N ILE A 330 19.17 -7.95 20.52
CA ILE A 330 19.42 -7.76 19.08
C ILE A 330 20.91 -7.60 18.72
N PRO A 331 21.72 -6.77 19.41
CA PRO A 331 23.15 -6.63 19.09
C PRO A 331 23.91 -7.96 19.28
N THR A 332 23.63 -8.70 20.35
CA THR A 332 24.22 -10.00 20.66
C THR A 332 23.87 -11.05 19.59
N VAL A 333 22.62 -11.06 19.11
CA VAL A 333 22.20 -11.93 18.00
C VAL A 333 22.97 -11.62 16.72
N VAL A 334 23.19 -10.34 16.38
CA VAL A 334 23.96 -9.96 15.18
C VAL A 334 25.44 -10.31 15.31
N VAL A 335 26.05 -10.15 16.49
CA VAL A 335 27.42 -10.64 16.75
C VAL A 335 27.51 -12.15 16.50
N HIS A 336 26.60 -12.96 17.05
CA HIS A 336 26.58 -14.40 16.83
C HIS A 336 26.32 -14.80 15.37
N MET A 337 25.48 -14.05 14.62
CA MET A 337 25.27 -14.31 13.19
C MET A 337 26.51 -13.94 12.35
N ARG A 338 27.16 -12.81 12.63
CA ARG A 338 28.42 -12.42 11.98
C ARG A 338 29.50 -13.48 12.20
N ASP A 339 29.68 -13.91 13.46
CA ASP A 339 30.72 -14.87 13.84
C ASP A 339 30.38 -16.29 13.36
N GLY A 340 29.09 -16.59 13.17
CA GLY A 340 28.59 -17.78 12.46
C GLY A 340 28.73 -17.72 10.93
N GLY A 341 29.22 -16.62 10.36
CA GLY A 341 29.49 -16.47 8.93
C GLY A 341 28.28 -16.14 8.04
N TYR A 342 27.22 -15.56 8.60
CA TYR A 342 26.05 -15.11 7.82
C TYR A 342 26.36 -13.83 7.02
N ASN A 343 25.84 -13.72 5.80
CA ASN A 343 25.99 -12.51 4.99
C ASN A 343 25.10 -11.37 5.51
N LYS A 344 25.48 -10.12 5.24
CA LYS A 344 24.72 -8.90 5.63
C LYS A 344 23.22 -8.98 5.29
N SER A 345 22.87 -9.45 4.08
CA SER A 345 21.46 -9.59 3.69
C SER A 345 20.73 -10.64 4.52
N GLU A 346 21.35 -11.80 4.78
CA GLU A 346 20.79 -12.86 5.62
C GLU A 346 20.59 -12.39 7.08
N ILE A 347 21.51 -11.57 7.59
CA ILE A 347 21.38 -10.90 8.90
C ILE A 347 20.17 -9.96 8.91
N ILE A 348 20.02 -9.09 7.90
CA ILE A 348 18.90 -8.15 7.82
C ILE A 348 17.57 -8.89 7.65
N ASP A 349 17.54 -9.99 6.89
CA ASP A 349 16.35 -10.81 6.70
C ASP A 349 15.88 -11.44 8.03
N HIS A 350 16.79 -12.02 8.83
CA HIS A 350 16.45 -12.53 10.16
C HIS A 350 16.10 -11.41 11.17
N LEU A 351 16.70 -10.22 11.08
CA LEU A 351 16.27 -9.07 11.88
C LEU A 351 14.85 -8.63 11.53
N MET A 352 14.46 -8.64 10.25
CA MET A 352 13.08 -8.35 9.82
C MET A 352 12.10 -9.45 10.23
N GLU A 353 12.54 -10.70 10.29
CA GLU A 353 11.77 -11.82 10.84
C GLU A 353 11.45 -11.59 12.33
N ILE A 354 12.45 -11.26 13.15
CA ILE A 354 12.29 -10.95 14.58
C ILE A 354 11.45 -9.67 14.80
N LEU A 355 11.68 -8.64 13.99
CA LEU A 355 11.09 -7.32 14.23
C LEU A 355 9.68 -7.15 13.66
N ILE A 356 9.37 -7.73 12.49
CA ILE A 356 8.18 -7.37 11.70
C ILE A 356 7.39 -8.58 11.15
N THR A 357 8.04 -9.56 10.51
CA THR A 357 7.32 -10.57 9.72
C THR A 357 7.02 -11.87 10.47
N GLY A 358 7.69 -12.12 11.59
CA GLY A 358 7.48 -13.31 12.41
C GLY A 358 6.12 -13.36 13.11
N GLU A 359 5.73 -14.54 13.59
CA GLU A 359 4.42 -14.72 14.24
C GLU A 359 4.31 -13.92 15.54
N ASN A 360 5.37 -13.94 16.36
CA ASN A 360 5.51 -13.15 17.60
C ASN A 360 6.50 -11.97 17.43
N SER A 361 6.45 -11.29 16.28
CA SER A 361 7.32 -10.15 15.95
C SER A 361 7.23 -8.99 16.96
N TYR A 362 8.33 -8.26 17.17
CA TYR A 362 8.37 -7.03 17.98
C TYR A 362 7.24 -6.04 17.63
N GLU A 363 6.95 -5.80 16.34
CA GLU A 363 5.88 -4.90 15.89
C GLU A 363 4.50 -5.30 16.46
N LYS A 364 4.19 -6.61 16.51
CA LYS A 364 2.91 -7.11 17.06
C LYS A 364 2.84 -6.94 18.57
N LEU A 365 3.93 -7.21 19.29
CA LEU A 365 4.01 -7.04 20.75
C LEU A 365 3.88 -5.55 21.14
N ALA A 366 4.56 -4.67 20.41
CA ALA A 366 4.43 -3.22 20.53
C ALA A 366 2.96 -2.79 20.30
N LEU A 367 2.33 -3.28 19.23
CA LEU A 367 0.95 -2.92 18.90
C LEU A 367 -0.08 -3.52 19.86
N GLN A 368 0.18 -4.67 20.50
CA GLN A 368 -0.63 -5.19 21.60
C GLN A 368 -0.64 -4.22 22.79
N LEU A 369 0.54 -3.74 23.19
CA LEU A 369 0.70 -2.74 24.27
C LEU A 369 -0.03 -1.42 23.94
N LEU A 370 -0.01 -1.00 22.67
CA LEU A 370 -0.59 0.26 22.16
C LEU A 370 -2.08 0.21 21.80
N SER A 371 -2.65 -0.99 21.67
CA SER A 371 -4.10 -1.20 21.42
C SER A 371 -4.86 -1.55 22.70
N GLY A 372 -4.15 -1.96 23.75
CA GLY A 372 -4.73 -2.39 25.02
C GLY A 372 -5.37 -3.78 24.97
N ASP A 373 -6.02 -4.15 26.08
CA ASP A 373 -6.48 -5.51 26.31
C ASP A 373 -7.59 -5.93 25.32
N LYS A 374 -7.41 -7.11 24.72
CA LYS A 374 -8.19 -7.61 23.58
C LYS A 374 -9.37 -8.46 24.03
N SER A 375 -10.25 -7.84 24.82
CA SER A 375 -11.62 -8.35 24.92
C SER A 375 -12.30 -8.25 23.54
N ILE A 376 -12.96 -9.33 23.12
CA ILE A 376 -13.62 -9.47 21.80
C ILE A 376 -14.70 -8.39 21.56
N SER A 377 -15.16 -7.73 22.63
CA SER A 377 -16.17 -6.66 22.58
C SER A 377 -15.62 -5.26 22.35
N SER A 378 -14.29 -5.05 22.25
CA SER A 378 -13.69 -3.71 22.12
C SER A 378 -13.46 -3.31 20.66
N GLU A 379 -13.82 -2.07 20.31
CA GLU A 379 -13.59 -1.51 18.97
C GLU A 379 -12.09 -1.44 18.64
N PRO A 380 -11.64 -1.93 17.47
CA PRO A 380 -10.24 -1.83 17.08
C PRO A 380 -9.78 -0.40 16.82
N SER A 381 -8.49 -0.14 17.00
CA SER A 381 -7.87 1.16 16.74
C SER A 381 -7.32 1.28 15.30
N VAL A 382 -6.98 2.49 14.86
CA VAL A 382 -6.39 2.73 13.52
C VAL A 382 -5.04 2.06 13.31
N LEU A 383 -4.32 1.76 14.40
CA LEU A 383 -3.08 0.97 14.38
C LEU A 383 -3.30 -0.50 13.98
N GLU A 384 -4.54 -0.98 14.08
CA GLU A 384 -4.90 -2.38 13.86
C GLU A 384 -5.36 -2.70 12.44
N HIS A 385 -5.43 -1.71 11.55
CA HIS A 385 -5.70 -1.91 10.13
C HIS A 385 -4.57 -1.30 9.28
N TYR A 386 -4.08 -2.04 8.28
CA TYR A 386 -3.03 -1.55 7.40
C TYR A 386 -3.51 -0.36 6.53
N MET A 387 -4.82 -0.22 6.32
CA MET A 387 -5.43 0.94 5.64
C MET A 387 -5.34 2.26 6.42
N THR A 388 -5.19 2.23 7.74
CA THR A 388 -5.26 3.43 8.60
C THR A 388 -4.03 3.69 9.44
N THR A 389 -3.14 2.69 9.61
CA THR A 389 -2.05 2.79 10.59
C THR A 389 -1.09 3.95 10.35
N THR A 390 -0.92 4.44 9.12
CA THR A 390 -0.02 5.58 8.82
C THR A 390 -0.56 6.94 9.27
N ARG A 391 -1.83 7.02 9.67
CA ARG A 391 -2.47 8.23 10.21
C ARG A 391 -1.94 8.64 11.58
N ASP A 392 -1.64 7.64 12.40
CA ASP A 392 -1.28 7.79 13.80
C ASP A 392 0.22 8.18 13.96
N PRO A 393 0.56 9.24 14.74
CA PRO A 393 1.95 9.58 15.04
C PRO A 393 2.79 8.44 15.66
N VAL A 394 2.16 7.55 16.43
CA VAL A 394 2.81 6.42 17.12
C VAL A 394 3.34 5.39 16.13
N PHE A 395 2.66 5.16 15.00
CA PHE A 395 3.16 4.30 13.92
C PHE A 395 4.53 4.78 13.43
N TRP A 396 4.70 6.10 13.26
CA TRP A 396 5.97 6.68 12.81
C TRP A 396 7.04 6.52 13.89
N LYS A 397 6.76 6.83 15.17
CA LYS A 397 7.71 6.62 16.28
C LYS A 397 8.15 5.14 16.38
N LEU A 398 7.23 4.19 16.22
CA LEU A 398 7.53 2.74 16.27
C LEU A 398 8.44 2.33 15.11
N ASN A 399 8.16 2.77 13.88
CA ASN A 399 8.99 2.46 12.72
C ASN A 399 10.38 3.14 12.80
N LYS A 400 10.48 4.34 13.38
CA LYS A 400 11.78 4.98 13.68
C LYS A 400 12.60 4.12 14.65
N LYS A 401 12.01 3.70 15.77
CA LYS A 401 12.63 2.78 16.75
C LYS A 401 13.12 1.48 16.09
N ILE A 402 12.32 0.86 15.22
CA ILE A 402 12.70 -0.33 14.46
C ILE A 402 13.88 -0.04 13.51
N VAL A 403 13.90 1.09 12.81
CA VAL A 403 15.01 1.48 11.93
C VAL A 403 16.30 1.69 12.74
N ASP A 404 16.21 2.34 13.90
CA ASP A 404 17.34 2.61 14.79
C ASP A 404 17.91 1.32 15.39
N LEU A 405 17.07 0.38 15.84
CA LEU A 405 17.50 -0.93 16.34
C LEU A 405 18.32 -1.70 15.30
N VAL A 406 17.89 -1.70 14.04
CA VAL A 406 18.61 -2.37 12.95
C VAL A 406 19.90 -1.62 12.58
N ASP A 407 19.84 -0.29 12.45
CA ASP A 407 21.00 0.51 12.04
C ASP A 407 22.11 0.48 13.10
N ASN A 408 21.75 0.48 14.39
CA ASN A 408 22.67 0.25 15.51
C ASN A 408 23.26 -1.17 15.50
N ALA A 409 22.45 -2.20 15.24
CA ALA A 409 22.95 -3.57 15.17
C ALA A 409 23.89 -3.81 13.98
N LEU A 410 23.70 -3.08 12.88
CA LEU A 410 24.58 -3.15 11.70
C LEU A 410 25.95 -2.46 11.89
N GLN A 411 26.16 -1.66 12.95
CA GLN A 411 27.47 -1.10 13.32
C GLN A 411 28.51 -2.18 13.66
N VAL A 412 28.05 -3.41 13.96
CA VAL A 412 28.87 -4.61 14.21
C VAL A 412 29.57 -5.12 12.93
N LEU A 413 29.14 -4.66 11.75
CA LEU A 413 29.69 -4.99 10.44
C LEU A 413 30.71 -3.91 9.97
N PRO A 414 31.75 -4.29 9.21
CA PRO A 414 32.76 -3.34 8.75
C PRO A 414 32.20 -2.35 7.71
N SER A 415 32.48 -1.07 7.92
CA SER A 415 32.18 0.04 7.00
C SER A 415 32.78 -0.15 5.60
N TYR A 416 32.17 0.45 4.58
CA TYR A 416 32.72 0.43 3.23
C TYR A 416 34.06 1.18 3.15
N THR A 417 35.07 0.50 2.60
CA THR A 417 36.34 1.12 2.25
C THR A 417 36.21 2.04 1.04
N ARG A 418 37.09 3.05 0.94
CA ARG A 418 37.20 3.92 -0.24
C ARG A 418 37.20 3.15 -1.58
N ASN A 419 37.85 1.99 -1.63
CA ASN A 419 37.95 1.17 -2.85
C ASN A 419 36.63 0.45 -3.23
N GLN A 420 35.68 0.31 -2.31
CA GLN A 420 34.32 -0.23 -2.55
C GLN A 420 33.30 0.84 -2.97
N LEU A 421 33.65 2.12 -2.79
CA LEU A 421 32.82 3.27 -3.14
C LEU A 421 33.34 4.03 -4.37
N TYR A 422 34.65 3.95 -4.62
CA TYR A 422 35.31 4.60 -5.75
C TYR A 422 34.99 3.91 -7.08
N PHE A 423 34.62 4.68 -8.10
CA PHE A 423 34.52 4.24 -9.49
C PHE A 423 35.73 4.76 -10.28
N PRO A 424 36.72 3.90 -10.61
CA PRO A 424 37.90 4.29 -11.36
C PRO A 424 37.54 4.97 -12.69
N GLY A 425 38.08 6.17 -12.90
CA GLY A 425 37.91 6.92 -14.14
C GLY A 425 36.51 7.52 -14.38
N VAL A 426 35.70 7.74 -13.33
CA VAL A 426 34.41 8.46 -13.42
C VAL A 426 34.39 9.66 -12.47
N GLU A 427 33.92 10.80 -12.97
CA GLU A 427 33.85 12.08 -12.23
C GLU A 427 32.52 12.80 -12.49
N VAL A 428 31.80 13.18 -11.43
CA VAL A 428 30.56 13.99 -11.48
C VAL A 428 30.95 15.46 -11.36
N GLN A 429 30.95 16.17 -12.49
CA GLN A 429 31.49 17.54 -12.58
C GLN A 429 30.50 18.61 -12.12
N ASN A 430 29.20 18.42 -12.36
CA ASN A 430 28.14 19.33 -11.91
C ASN A 430 26.77 18.64 -11.93
N ILE A 431 25.88 19.12 -11.05
CA ILE A 431 24.45 18.81 -11.06
C ILE A 431 23.69 20.12 -11.28
N GLU A 432 22.90 20.16 -12.35
CA GLU A 432 21.93 21.20 -12.64
C GLU A 432 20.53 20.67 -12.33
N VAL A 433 19.73 21.44 -11.59
CA VAL A 433 18.39 21.06 -11.12
C VAL A 433 17.40 22.10 -11.61
N LYS A 434 16.38 21.69 -12.38
CA LYS A 434 15.28 22.60 -12.74
C LYS A 434 14.45 22.92 -11.50
N LYS A 435 13.92 24.15 -11.41
CA LYS A 435 13.16 24.64 -10.24
C LYS A 435 12.08 23.62 -9.81
N MET A 436 12.29 22.99 -8.66
CA MET A 436 11.30 22.17 -7.99
C MET A 436 10.21 23.07 -7.42
N THR A 437 8.93 22.69 -7.58
CA THR A 437 7.82 23.45 -7.01
C THR A 437 6.68 22.52 -6.59
N THR A 438 6.23 22.65 -5.34
CA THR A 438 5.04 21.96 -4.85
C THR A 438 3.83 22.90 -4.74
N SER A 439 2.65 22.32 -4.71
CA SER A 439 1.36 22.98 -4.47
C SER A 439 0.39 22.00 -3.83
N PHE A 440 -0.71 22.48 -3.29
CA PHE A 440 -1.90 21.64 -3.09
C PHE A 440 -2.77 21.69 -4.34
N GLU A 441 -3.41 20.57 -4.67
CA GLU A 441 -4.42 20.47 -5.72
C GLU A 441 -5.59 19.60 -5.23
N ASN A 442 -6.82 20.00 -5.56
CA ASN A 442 -8.02 19.31 -5.10
C ASN A 442 -8.26 18.05 -5.94
N PHE A 443 -8.10 16.89 -5.31
CA PHE A 443 -8.42 15.61 -5.89
C PHE A 443 -9.86 15.22 -5.59
N VAL A 444 -10.56 14.64 -6.58
CA VAL A 444 -11.96 14.23 -6.44
C VAL A 444 -12.09 12.73 -6.71
N PHE A 445 -12.77 11.99 -5.82
CA PHE A 445 -13.04 10.55 -5.95
C PHE A 445 -14.49 10.19 -5.56
N ASP A 446 -14.98 9.04 -6.01
CA ASP A 446 -16.38 8.63 -5.81
C ASP A 446 -16.62 7.93 -4.47
N LEU A 447 -17.74 8.27 -3.81
CA LEU A 447 -18.29 7.51 -2.69
C LEU A 447 -19.60 6.79 -3.03
N THR A 448 -20.26 7.16 -4.14
CA THR A 448 -21.62 6.73 -4.49
C THR A 448 -21.76 5.21 -4.47
N SER A 449 -20.78 4.52 -5.04
CA SER A 449 -20.82 3.07 -5.24
C SER A 449 -20.62 2.24 -3.96
N ALA A 450 -20.08 2.82 -2.88
CA ALA A 450 -19.74 2.13 -1.63
C ALA A 450 -20.56 2.58 -0.41
N LEU A 451 -21.45 3.56 -0.58
CA LEU A 451 -22.38 4.05 0.46
C LEU A 451 -23.86 3.89 0.07
N ARG A 452 -24.16 3.19 -1.03
CA ARG A 452 -25.52 2.89 -1.49
C ARG A 452 -26.08 1.70 -0.71
N THR A 453 -27.33 1.77 -0.26
CA THR A 453 -28.07 0.60 0.27
C THR A 453 -29.07 0.10 -0.78
N GLU A 454 -29.45 -1.18 -0.71
CA GLU A 454 -30.23 -1.91 -1.75
C GLU A 454 -31.55 -1.24 -2.19
N THR A 455 -32.13 -0.40 -1.34
CA THR A 455 -33.44 0.24 -1.56
C THR A 455 -33.40 1.53 -2.40
N GLU A 456 -32.23 2.02 -2.81
CA GLU A 456 -32.05 3.41 -3.27
C GLU A 456 -31.42 3.55 -4.66
N ASP A 457 -32.28 3.76 -5.67
CA ASP A 457 -31.90 4.25 -7.01
C ASP A 457 -31.52 5.74 -6.96
N THR A 458 -30.34 6.04 -6.40
CA THR A 458 -29.76 7.38 -6.44
C THR A 458 -29.42 7.79 -7.88
N LYS A 459 -29.99 8.91 -8.32
CA LYS A 459 -29.80 9.45 -9.68
C LYS A 459 -28.64 10.42 -9.81
N PHE A 460 -27.98 10.73 -8.69
CA PHE A 460 -26.88 11.68 -8.57
C PHE A 460 -25.69 11.00 -7.87
N GLU A 461 -24.50 11.52 -8.14
CA GLU A 461 -23.25 11.06 -7.54
C GLU A 461 -22.97 11.83 -6.23
N VAL A 462 -22.23 11.19 -5.31
CA VAL A 462 -21.68 11.82 -4.11
C VAL A 462 -20.17 11.57 -4.11
N LYS A 463 -19.39 12.63 -4.33
CA LYS A 463 -17.93 12.59 -4.53
C LYS A 463 -17.23 13.43 -3.46
N VAL A 464 -16.06 12.98 -3.00
CA VAL A 464 -15.23 13.73 -2.03
C VAL A 464 -14.15 14.51 -2.76
N SER A 465 -13.93 15.75 -2.35
CA SER A 465 -12.88 16.67 -2.79
C SER A 465 -11.91 16.91 -1.63
N GLN A 466 -10.62 16.62 -1.81
CA GLN A 466 -9.59 16.77 -0.79
C GLN A 466 -8.34 17.47 -1.38
N PRO A 467 -7.80 18.54 -0.75
CA PRO A 467 -6.56 19.17 -1.18
C PRO A 467 -5.36 18.30 -0.82
N ARG A 468 -4.67 17.72 -1.80
CA ARG A 468 -3.50 16.85 -1.56
C ARG A 468 -2.22 17.49 -2.09
N LEU A 469 -1.09 17.15 -1.47
CA LEU A 469 0.22 17.65 -1.89
C LEU A 469 0.60 17.07 -3.27
N THR A 470 1.06 17.94 -4.17
CA THR A 470 1.58 17.58 -5.49
C THR A 470 2.83 18.38 -5.84
N ASN A 471 3.52 17.97 -6.90
CA ASN A 471 4.72 18.63 -7.42
C ASN A 471 4.65 18.84 -8.94
N LYS A 472 5.23 19.94 -9.41
CA LYS A 472 5.39 20.19 -10.84
C LYS A 472 6.54 19.35 -11.41
N PRO A 473 6.40 18.76 -12.62
CA PRO A 473 7.45 17.98 -13.24
C PRO A 473 8.79 18.72 -13.29
N PHE A 474 9.83 18.06 -12.77
CA PHE A 474 11.18 18.60 -12.63
C PHE A 474 12.19 17.69 -13.33
N ALA A 475 13.44 18.15 -13.46
CA ALA A 475 14.50 17.37 -14.09
C ALA A 475 15.87 17.65 -13.49
N PHE A 476 16.66 16.59 -13.40
CA PHE A 476 18.09 16.61 -13.15
C PHE A 476 18.84 16.60 -14.48
N LYS A 477 19.94 17.36 -14.54
CA LYS A 477 20.96 17.27 -15.59
C LYS A 477 22.31 17.11 -14.90
N ILE A 478 22.91 15.94 -15.03
CA ILE A 478 24.15 15.54 -14.35
C ILE A 478 25.25 15.46 -15.41
N ASN A 479 26.28 16.29 -15.26
CA ASN A 479 27.42 16.32 -16.17
C ASN A 479 28.52 15.40 -15.60
N VAL A 480 28.84 14.33 -16.33
CA VAL A 480 29.75 13.25 -15.88
C VAL A 480 30.89 13.08 -16.88
N SER A 481 32.14 13.27 -16.43
CA SER A 481 33.31 12.88 -17.20
C SER A 481 33.60 11.39 -16.97
N SER A 482 33.96 10.67 -18.03
CA SER A 482 34.42 9.30 -17.90
C SER A 482 35.58 8.97 -18.83
N PHE A 483 36.57 8.27 -18.30
CA PHE A 483 37.68 7.70 -19.06
C PHE A 483 37.39 6.26 -19.54
N VAL A 484 36.22 5.70 -19.23
CA VAL A 484 35.85 4.30 -19.50
C VAL A 484 34.48 4.18 -20.17
N ALA A 485 34.32 3.24 -21.09
CA ALA A 485 33.03 2.89 -21.69
C ALA A 485 32.37 1.76 -20.88
N GLN A 486 31.72 2.10 -19.77
CA GLN A 486 31.12 1.12 -18.86
C GLN A 486 29.67 1.47 -18.50
N LYS A 487 28.85 0.44 -18.27
CA LYS A 487 27.52 0.61 -17.68
C LYS A 487 27.66 0.99 -16.19
N ALA A 488 26.85 1.93 -15.76
CA ALA A 488 26.84 2.49 -14.42
C ALA A 488 25.45 2.43 -13.80
N LEU A 489 25.39 2.43 -12.47
CA LEU A 489 24.18 2.62 -11.68
C LEU A 489 24.24 4.02 -11.06
N VAL A 490 23.26 4.87 -11.39
CA VAL A 490 23.13 6.23 -10.86
C VAL A 490 22.06 6.22 -9.77
N LYS A 491 22.43 6.60 -8.55
CA LYS A 491 21.51 6.79 -7.43
C LYS A 491 21.44 8.29 -7.09
N ILE A 492 20.23 8.83 -6.98
CA ILE A 492 19.96 10.22 -6.61
C ILE A 492 19.23 10.23 -5.28
N TYR A 493 19.77 10.95 -4.30
CA TYR A 493 19.19 11.13 -2.97
C TYR A 493 18.83 12.60 -2.71
N ILE A 494 17.88 12.82 -1.82
CA ILE A 494 17.52 14.11 -1.24
C ILE A 494 17.52 14.02 0.29
N GLY A 495 17.96 15.09 0.96
CA GLY A 495 17.96 15.17 2.41
C GLY A 495 17.95 16.63 2.91
N PRO A 496 17.80 16.84 4.23
CA PRO A 496 18.00 18.14 4.83
C PRO A 496 19.43 18.66 4.59
N LYS A 497 19.66 19.95 4.86
CA LYS A 497 21.00 20.55 4.81
C LYS A 497 21.90 20.03 5.94
N VAL A 498 22.56 18.89 5.71
CA VAL A 498 23.50 18.28 6.66
C VAL A 498 24.93 18.80 6.44
N THR A 499 25.68 19.04 7.53
CA THR A 499 27.09 19.43 7.48
C THR A 499 28.01 18.21 7.38
N PRO A 500 29.25 18.33 6.86
CA PRO A 500 30.16 17.19 6.70
C PRO A 500 30.61 16.46 7.98
N GLY A 501 30.21 16.94 9.18
CA GLY A 501 30.39 16.22 10.44
C GLY A 501 29.16 15.43 10.89
N GLN A 502 27.95 15.89 10.56
CA GLN A 502 26.68 15.30 11.03
C GLN A 502 26.11 14.20 10.12
N LEU A 503 26.80 13.83 9.04
CA LEU A 503 26.24 12.89 8.06
C LEU A 503 26.19 11.42 8.54
N VAL A 504 27.04 10.99 9.47
CA VAL A 504 26.93 9.65 10.07
C VAL A 504 25.61 9.54 10.84
N GLU A 505 25.39 10.48 11.76
CA GLU A 505 24.15 10.61 12.55
C GLU A 505 22.91 10.71 11.65
N LYS A 506 23.00 11.51 10.58
CA LYS A 506 21.86 11.86 9.72
C LYS A 506 21.80 11.10 8.40
N LYS A 507 22.57 10.00 8.24
CA LYS A 507 22.51 9.14 7.04
C LYS A 507 21.10 8.60 6.78
N ASN A 508 20.34 8.39 7.86
CA ASN A 508 18.96 7.89 7.85
C ASN A 508 17.93 8.94 7.41
N LEU A 509 18.33 10.19 7.19
CA LEU A 509 17.50 11.28 6.65
C LEU A 509 17.63 11.46 5.12
N LEU A 510 18.50 10.69 4.47
CA LEU A 510 18.68 10.71 3.01
C LEU A 510 17.69 9.76 2.33
N MET A 511 16.67 10.34 1.71
CA MET A 511 15.70 9.62 0.89
C MET A 511 16.28 9.40 -0.52
N LEU A 512 16.16 8.19 -1.06
CA LEU A 512 16.41 7.85 -2.46
C LEU A 512 15.26 8.38 -3.32
N LEU A 513 15.57 9.29 -4.25
CA LEU A 513 14.62 9.80 -5.25
C LEU A 513 14.50 8.86 -6.46
N ASP A 514 15.62 8.36 -6.97
CA ASP A 514 15.67 7.53 -8.17
C ASP A 514 16.96 6.68 -8.22
N CYS A 515 16.88 5.53 -8.88
CA CYS A 515 17.97 4.56 -9.01
C CYS A 515 17.85 3.89 -10.39
N PHE A 516 18.73 4.25 -11.32
CA PHE A 516 18.62 3.84 -12.72
C PHE A 516 19.97 3.49 -13.37
N GLU A 517 19.89 2.69 -14.42
CA GLU A 517 21.04 2.23 -15.20
C GLU A 517 21.39 3.23 -16.31
N TYR A 518 22.67 3.52 -16.51
CA TYR A 518 23.14 4.40 -17.59
C TYR A 518 24.41 3.84 -18.26
N ASN A 519 24.54 3.98 -19.58
CA ASN A 519 25.72 3.55 -20.32
C ASN A 519 26.68 4.72 -20.53
N LEU A 520 27.76 4.80 -19.74
CA LEU A 520 28.77 5.85 -19.89
C LEU A 520 29.59 5.63 -21.17
N LYS A 521 29.89 6.73 -21.85
CA LYS A 521 30.84 6.81 -22.97
C LYS A 521 32.12 7.51 -22.52
N ILE A 522 33.23 7.23 -23.19
CA ILE A 522 34.49 7.95 -22.96
C ILE A 522 34.30 9.43 -23.35
N GLY A 523 34.76 10.34 -22.49
CA GLY A 523 34.55 11.78 -22.59
C GLY A 523 33.40 12.28 -21.70
N THR A 524 32.79 13.40 -22.09
CA THR A 524 31.71 14.04 -21.33
C THR A 524 30.35 13.43 -21.64
N ASN A 525 29.64 13.03 -20.59
CA ASN A 525 28.27 12.52 -20.62
C ASN A 525 27.34 13.55 -19.97
N ILE A 526 26.18 13.79 -20.56
CA ILE A 526 25.14 14.68 -19.99
C ILE A 526 23.90 13.84 -19.74
N ILE A 527 23.75 13.38 -18.50
CA ILE A 527 22.62 12.53 -18.09
C ILE A 527 21.45 13.46 -17.76
N THR A 528 20.42 13.47 -18.60
CA THR A 528 19.15 14.18 -18.32
C THR A 528 18.11 13.19 -17.83
N ARG A 529 17.41 13.52 -16.75
CA ARG A 529 16.44 12.64 -16.08
C ARG A 529 15.26 13.45 -15.56
N THR A 530 14.05 13.15 -15.99
CA THR A 530 12.83 13.84 -15.56
C THR A 530 12.09 13.06 -14.47
N SER A 531 11.25 13.75 -13.69
CA SER A 531 10.38 13.16 -12.66
C SER A 531 9.50 12.02 -13.20
N ASN A 532 9.04 12.14 -14.44
CA ASN A 532 8.09 11.20 -15.05
C ASN A 532 8.76 9.91 -15.56
N GLU A 533 10.09 9.86 -15.57
CA GLU A 533 10.87 8.68 -15.98
C GLU A 533 11.44 7.92 -14.77
N MET A 534 11.30 8.47 -13.56
CA MET A 534 11.80 7.89 -12.29
C MET A 534 11.23 6.49 -12.06
N LEU A 535 12.07 5.58 -11.57
CA LEU A 535 11.64 4.20 -11.31
C LEU A 535 11.06 4.07 -9.90
N LYS A 536 10.17 3.09 -9.71
CA LYS A 536 9.52 2.76 -8.42
C LYS A 536 8.61 3.87 -7.85
N LEU A 537 7.96 4.64 -8.72
CA LEU A 537 6.87 5.54 -8.37
C LEU A 537 5.57 5.12 -9.06
N SER A 538 4.44 5.43 -8.45
CA SER A 538 3.09 5.20 -9.00
C SER A 538 2.44 6.50 -9.46
N ASP A 539 1.58 6.38 -10.47
CA ASP A 539 0.53 7.37 -10.73
C ASP A 539 -0.60 7.18 -9.70
N ASP A 540 -1.51 8.14 -9.62
CA ASP A 540 -2.75 7.97 -8.86
C ASP A 540 -3.61 6.82 -9.41
N PHE A 541 -4.31 6.11 -8.51
CA PHE A 541 -5.29 5.08 -8.89
C PHE A 541 -6.42 5.67 -9.75
N ASP A 542 -6.80 4.95 -10.80
CA ASP A 542 -8.01 5.26 -11.57
C ASP A 542 -9.26 4.95 -10.74
N SER A 543 -10.29 5.80 -10.82
CA SER A 543 -11.59 5.50 -10.19
C SER A 543 -12.30 4.32 -10.86
N LEU A 544 -13.16 3.62 -10.14
CA LEU A 544 -13.90 2.46 -10.66
C LEU A 544 -14.73 2.83 -11.91
N GLU A 545 -15.33 4.02 -11.92
CA GLU A 545 -16.01 4.62 -13.07
C GLU A 545 -15.05 4.82 -14.27
N THR A 546 -13.84 5.34 -14.01
CA THR A 546 -12.81 5.57 -15.03
C THR A 546 -12.29 4.25 -15.61
N ILE A 547 -12.10 3.21 -14.79
CA ILE A 547 -11.71 1.87 -15.25
C ILE A 547 -12.84 1.28 -16.11
N ARG A 548 -14.10 1.33 -15.67
CA ARG A 548 -15.26 0.86 -16.44
C ARG A 548 -15.36 1.55 -17.80
N LYS A 549 -15.13 2.86 -17.86
CA LYS A 549 -15.10 3.61 -19.13
C LYS A 549 -13.93 3.16 -20.01
N LYS A 550 -12.71 3.08 -19.47
CA LYS A 550 -11.51 2.63 -20.20
C LYS A 550 -11.65 1.21 -20.77
N VAL A 551 -12.32 0.31 -20.05
CA VAL A 551 -12.71 -1.03 -20.53
C VAL A 551 -13.71 -0.93 -21.68
N SER A 552 -14.77 -0.14 -21.53
CA SER A 552 -15.82 0.03 -22.55
C SER A 552 -15.26 0.62 -23.85
N ASP A 553 -14.47 1.69 -23.75
CA ASP A 553 -13.78 2.30 -24.89
C ASP A 553 -12.86 1.30 -25.61
N ALA A 554 -12.28 0.33 -24.88
CA ALA A 554 -11.42 -0.72 -25.44
C ALA A 554 -12.20 -1.87 -26.09
N GLU A 555 -13.38 -2.22 -25.59
CA GLU A 555 -14.29 -3.15 -26.29
C GLU A 555 -14.84 -2.57 -27.59
N PHE A 556 -15.12 -1.26 -27.62
CA PHE A 556 -15.55 -0.55 -28.84
C PHE A 556 -14.40 -0.15 -29.78
N GLY A 557 -13.13 -0.42 -29.42
CA GLY A 557 -11.95 -0.09 -30.22
C GLY A 557 -11.66 1.42 -30.35
N VAL A 558 -12.23 2.25 -29.47
CA VAL A 558 -12.07 3.71 -29.44
C VAL A 558 -10.77 4.11 -28.77
N ASN A 559 -10.39 3.42 -27.70
CA ASN A 559 -9.12 3.56 -26.98
C ASN A 559 -8.53 2.16 -26.70
N THR A 560 -7.35 2.11 -26.10
CA THR A 560 -6.72 0.85 -25.66
C THR A 560 -6.39 0.91 -24.17
N LEU A 561 -6.69 -0.14 -23.41
CA LEU A 561 -6.20 -0.26 -22.04
C LEU A 561 -4.65 -0.28 -22.03
N PRO A 562 -3.98 0.55 -21.20
CA PRO A 562 -2.53 0.54 -21.10
C PRO A 562 -2.04 -0.64 -20.25
N LEU A 563 -1.09 -1.42 -20.76
CA LEU A 563 -0.42 -2.50 -20.02
C LEU A 563 0.54 -1.96 -18.94
N LYS A 564 -0.04 -1.51 -17.82
CA LYS A 564 0.66 -1.40 -16.55
C LYS A 564 0.69 -2.78 -15.87
N THR A 565 1.68 -3.06 -15.04
CA THR A 565 1.60 -4.18 -14.09
C THR A 565 0.84 -3.76 -12.85
N THR A 566 0.19 -4.69 -12.15
CA THR A 566 -0.41 -4.39 -10.83
C THR A 566 0.64 -3.81 -9.87
N TRP A 567 1.87 -4.34 -9.88
CA TRP A 567 2.97 -3.82 -9.06
C TRP A 567 3.35 -2.37 -9.38
N SER A 568 3.37 -1.95 -10.65
CA SER A 568 3.65 -0.55 -11.02
C SER A 568 2.59 0.46 -10.55
N GLN A 569 1.40 -0.01 -10.19
CA GLN A 569 0.31 0.83 -9.67
C GLN A 569 0.36 0.97 -8.14
N ILE A 570 1.13 0.11 -7.44
CA ILE A 570 1.23 0.09 -5.97
C ILE A 570 2.64 0.48 -5.45
N GLU A 571 3.41 1.17 -6.27
CA GLU A 571 4.64 1.85 -5.85
C GLU A 571 4.34 3.16 -5.10
N PHE A 572 5.38 3.87 -4.63
CA PHE A 572 5.18 5.10 -3.83
C PHE A 572 4.57 6.24 -4.69
N PRO A 573 3.56 7.00 -4.21
CA PRO A 573 2.90 8.02 -5.01
C PRO A 573 3.84 9.12 -5.53
N SER A 574 3.97 9.23 -6.86
CA SER A 574 4.82 10.22 -7.54
C SER A 574 4.56 11.66 -7.11
N ARG A 575 3.29 12.03 -6.87
CA ARG A 575 2.91 13.37 -6.38
C ARG A 575 3.57 13.73 -5.04
N LEU A 576 3.84 12.73 -4.20
CA LEU A 576 4.45 12.86 -2.88
C LEU A 576 5.99 12.77 -2.91
N ILE A 577 6.66 12.62 -4.05
CA ILE A 577 8.11 12.37 -4.07
C ILE A 577 8.96 13.52 -3.48
N LEU A 578 8.45 14.75 -3.51
CA LEU A 578 9.05 15.92 -2.86
C LEU A 578 8.29 16.28 -1.58
N PRO A 579 8.97 16.75 -0.51
CA PRO A 579 8.30 17.35 0.63
C PRO A 579 7.62 18.68 0.24
N LYS A 580 6.67 19.13 1.07
CA LYS A 580 6.10 20.47 0.98
C LYS A 580 7.22 21.51 1.00
N GLY A 581 7.20 22.49 0.10
CA GLY A 581 8.19 23.57 0.09
C GLY A 581 7.83 24.69 1.08
N THR A 582 8.65 25.73 1.14
CA THR A 582 8.26 27.02 1.71
C THR A 582 8.10 28.07 0.59
N PRO A 583 7.36 29.18 0.78
CA PRO A 583 7.28 30.24 -0.24
C PRO A 583 8.65 30.84 -0.57
N GLU A 584 9.56 30.91 0.42
CA GLU A 584 10.92 31.42 0.29
C GLU A 584 11.88 30.41 -0.38
N GLY A 585 11.55 29.12 -0.30
CA GLY A 585 12.34 28.00 -0.83
C GLY A 585 12.99 27.18 0.29
N LEU A 586 12.49 25.97 0.53
CA LEU A 586 13.02 25.05 1.55
C LEU A 586 14.42 24.58 1.16
N PRO A 587 15.49 24.87 1.94
CA PRO A 587 16.85 24.49 1.59
C PRO A 587 17.10 23.00 1.87
N LEU A 588 17.43 22.24 0.83
CA LEU A 588 17.73 20.81 0.90
C LEU A 588 19.03 20.51 0.15
N HIS A 589 19.62 19.35 0.40
CA HIS A 589 20.75 18.84 -0.38
C HIS A 589 20.28 17.68 -1.28
N VAL A 590 20.71 17.70 -2.53
CA VAL A 590 20.71 16.53 -3.42
C VAL A 590 22.09 15.90 -3.40
N PHE A 591 22.16 14.57 -3.31
CA PHE A 591 23.39 13.80 -3.41
C PHE A 591 23.28 12.81 -4.57
N VAL A 592 24.20 12.90 -5.52
CA VAL A 592 24.31 11.94 -6.63
C VAL A 592 25.51 11.05 -6.39
N PHE A 593 25.29 9.74 -6.52
CA PHE A 593 26.33 8.72 -6.43
C PHE A 593 26.28 7.82 -7.68
N ILE A 594 27.43 7.59 -8.30
CA ILE A 594 27.55 6.74 -9.49
C ILE A 594 28.47 5.56 -9.16
N ALA A 595 27.95 4.35 -9.30
CA ALA A 595 28.65 3.09 -9.07
C ALA A 595 28.81 2.29 -10.38
N PRO A 596 29.83 1.43 -10.51
CA PRO A 596 29.94 0.53 -11.66
C PRO A 596 28.80 -0.50 -11.66
N TYR A 597 28.22 -0.77 -12.83
CA TYR A 597 27.21 -1.82 -12.97
C TYR A 597 27.86 -3.12 -13.45
N VAL A 598 27.79 -4.16 -12.62
CA VAL A 598 28.26 -5.52 -12.92
C VAL A 598 27.03 -6.43 -12.94
N LYS A 599 26.76 -7.17 -14.03
CA LYS A 599 25.62 -8.10 -14.02
C LYS A 599 25.91 -9.25 -13.03
N PRO A 600 25.00 -9.58 -12.10
CA PRO A 600 25.16 -10.79 -11.29
C PRO A 600 25.16 -12.01 -12.21
N SER A 601 26.10 -12.94 -11.98
CA SER A 601 26.24 -14.14 -12.79
C SER A 601 25.28 -15.23 -12.32
N LEU A 602 24.54 -15.85 -13.24
CA LEU A 602 23.66 -16.97 -12.91
C LEU A 602 24.51 -18.21 -12.61
N GLY A 603 24.68 -18.53 -11.32
CA GLY A 603 25.29 -19.80 -10.86
C GLY A 603 26.46 -19.69 -9.90
N GLY A 604 26.89 -18.48 -9.51
CA GLY A 604 27.95 -18.31 -8.51
C GLY A 604 27.56 -18.88 -7.14
N PHE A 605 28.28 -19.91 -6.67
CA PHE A 605 28.06 -20.48 -5.33
C PHE A 605 28.83 -19.72 -4.24
N ARG A 606 28.21 -19.63 -3.06
CA ARG A 606 28.72 -19.01 -1.83
C ARG A 606 30.22 -19.23 -1.60
N SER A 607 31.01 -18.18 -1.73
CA SER A 607 32.37 -18.07 -1.17
C SER A 607 32.66 -16.62 -0.79
N ASN A 608 33.53 -16.39 0.18
CA ASN A 608 33.63 -15.12 0.91
C ASN A 608 34.41 -14.01 0.16
N VAL A 609 34.16 -13.85 -1.14
CA VAL A 609 34.83 -12.88 -2.02
C VAL A 609 33.82 -12.23 -2.98
N GLU A 610 32.79 -11.52 -2.49
CA GLU A 610 32.12 -10.46 -3.29
C GLU A 610 31.32 -9.39 -2.51
N LEU A 611 31.79 -8.95 -1.34
CA LEU A 611 31.28 -7.77 -0.61
C LEU A 611 31.30 -6.44 -1.40
N ASN A 612 31.76 -6.45 -2.66
CA ASN A 612 32.00 -5.29 -3.49
C ASN A 612 31.01 -5.19 -4.67
N ASN A 613 30.64 -6.30 -5.31
CA ASN A 613 29.81 -6.30 -6.52
C ASN A 613 28.32 -6.46 -6.19
N GLU A 614 27.96 -7.42 -5.34
CA GLU A 614 26.56 -7.60 -4.92
C GLU A 614 26.05 -6.42 -4.08
N ALA A 615 26.94 -5.79 -3.29
CA ALA A 615 26.61 -4.64 -2.45
C ALA A 615 26.00 -3.46 -3.24
N ILE A 616 26.37 -3.28 -4.51
CA ILE A 616 25.86 -2.19 -5.36
C ILE A 616 24.35 -2.32 -5.59
N PHE A 617 23.86 -3.56 -5.66
CA PHE A 617 22.44 -3.92 -5.79
C PHE A 617 21.66 -3.86 -4.49
N SER A 618 22.32 -3.71 -3.33
CA SER A 618 21.63 -3.39 -2.08
C SER A 618 20.75 -2.15 -2.29
N PRO A 619 19.44 -2.21 -1.96
CA PRO A 619 18.56 -1.06 -2.06
C PRO A 619 19.10 0.17 -1.31
N GLY A 620 19.71 -0.04 -0.14
CA GLY A 620 20.22 1.05 0.69
C GLY A 620 21.64 1.54 0.38
N TYR A 621 22.47 0.76 -0.32
CA TYR A 621 23.86 1.15 -0.63
C TYR A 621 23.92 2.50 -1.37
N PRO A 622 24.76 3.47 -0.95
CA PRO A 622 25.84 3.29 0.03
C PRO A 622 25.42 3.44 1.51
N PHE A 623 24.25 4.01 1.82
CA PHE A 623 23.79 4.34 3.18
C PHE A 623 23.11 3.18 3.95
N ASP A 624 23.52 1.93 3.70
CA ASP A 624 23.06 0.73 4.39
C ASP A 624 24.03 0.17 5.44
N LEU A 625 25.21 0.78 5.58
CA LEU A 625 26.18 0.56 6.66
C LEU A 625 26.63 1.93 7.21
N ASP A 626 27.56 1.92 8.16
CA ASP A 626 28.33 3.12 8.49
C ASP A 626 29.34 3.47 7.40
N ILE A 627 29.59 4.76 7.24
CA ILE A 627 30.51 5.32 6.25
C ILE A 627 31.26 6.48 6.88
N GLU A 628 32.58 6.47 6.80
CA GLU A 628 33.37 7.67 7.12
C GLU A 628 33.08 8.76 6.08
N ILE A 629 32.55 9.89 6.53
CA ILE A 629 32.01 10.96 5.68
C ILE A 629 33.06 11.49 4.69
N GLN A 630 34.32 11.57 5.14
CA GLN A 630 35.46 11.96 4.31
C GLN A 630 35.68 10.98 3.15
N GLN A 631 35.46 9.68 3.34
CA GLN A 631 35.66 8.66 2.30
C GLN A 631 34.60 8.70 1.19
N LEU A 632 33.39 9.23 1.46
CA LEU A 632 32.31 9.31 0.46
C LEU A 632 32.32 10.63 -0.33
N PHE A 633 32.46 11.78 0.33
CA PHE A 633 32.40 13.09 -0.35
C PHE A 633 33.70 13.53 -1.01
N SER A 634 34.82 12.82 -0.80
CA SER A 634 36.07 13.02 -1.54
C SER A 634 36.26 12.06 -2.72
N LEU A 635 35.18 11.41 -3.17
CA LEU A 635 35.15 10.58 -4.37
C LEU A 635 34.73 11.43 -5.58
N PRO A 636 35.42 11.34 -6.72
CA PRO A 636 34.99 12.05 -7.92
C PRO A 636 33.66 11.51 -8.46
N ASN A 637 33.32 10.25 -8.22
CA ASN A 637 32.05 9.63 -8.64
C ASN A 637 30.85 9.95 -7.71
N ALA A 638 30.99 10.95 -6.83
CA ALA A 638 29.96 11.42 -5.90
C ALA A 638 29.92 12.96 -5.86
N LEU A 639 28.73 13.56 -5.79
CA LEU A 639 28.60 15.02 -5.66
C LEU A 639 27.35 15.43 -4.85
N VAL A 640 27.53 16.41 -3.96
CA VAL A 640 26.45 17.10 -3.23
C VAL A 640 26.10 18.42 -3.92
N LYS A 641 24.81 18.76 -3.97
CA LYS A 641 24.30 20.00 -4.54
C LYS A 641 23.19 20.58 -3.68
N ASP A 642 23.39 21.79 -3.16
CA ASP A 642 22.33 22.62 -2.58
C ASP A 642 21.20 22.88 -3.59
N ILE A 643 19.97 22.69 -3.14
CA ILE A 643 18.74 23.00 -3.88
C ILE A 643 17.73 23.73 -2.99
N THR A 644 16.72 24.36 -3.59
CA THR A 644 15.57 24.89 -2.88
C THR A 644 14.25 24.39 -3.50
N ILE A 645 13.31 24.00 -2.64
CA ILE A 645 11.94 23.63 -3.06
C ILE A 645 10.99 24.75 -2.66
N THR A 646 10.48 25.49 -3.64
CA THR A 646 9.46 26.53 -3.40
C THR A 646 8.06 25.92 -3.38
N HIS A 647 7.21 26.33 -2.45
CA HIS A 647 5.77 26.03 -2.50
C HIS A 647 5.01 27.19 -3.10
N LYS A 648 4.11 26.92 -4.06
CA LYS A 648 3.17 27.91 -4.56
C LYS A 648 2.06 28.07 -3.52
N SER A 649 2.07 29.19 -2.79
CA SER A 649 0.95 29.56 -1.93
C SER A 649 -0.34 29.67 -2.75
N GLU A 650 -1.42 29.16 -2.18
CA GLU A 650 -2.75 29.36 -2.73
C GLU A 650 -3.21 30.81 -2.45
N SER A 651 -4.01 31.37 -3.36
CA SER A 651 -4.82 32.54 -3.04
C SER A 651 -5.79 32.17 -1.90
N ALA A 652 -6.18 33.14 -1.07
CA ALA A 652 -6.94 32.93 0.18
C ALA A 652 -8.43 32.51 -0.02
N SER A 653 -8.68 31.58 -0.94
CA SER A 653 -9.95 30.93 -1.25
C SER A 653 -10.23 29.72 -0.34
N TYR A 654 -9.20 29.14 0.30
CA TYR A 654 -9.36 28.39 1.55
C TYR A 654 -9.67 29.36 2.71
N SER A 655 -10.79 30.08 2.58
CA SER A 655 -11.27 31.02 3.56
C SER A 655 -11.85 30.28 4.77
N LYS A 656 -11.06 30.16 5.84
CA LYS A 656 -11.49 29.83 7.22
C LYS A 656 -12.79 29.01 7.30
N ALA A 657 -12.76 27.77 6.81
CA ALA A 657 -13.83 26.80 7.03
C ALA A 657 -13.81 26.41 8.51
N GLY A 658 -14.44 27.24 9.34
CA GLY A 658 -14.08 27.36 10.75
C GLY A 658 -14.31 26.10 11.56
N ASN A 659 -13.26 25.65 12.26
CA ASN A 659 -13.36 24.78 13.43
C ASN A 659 -14.04 25.56 14.59
N SER A 660 -15.33 25.87 14.41
CA SER A 660 -16.18 26.48 15.43
C SER A 660 -16.82 25.42 16.34
N TYR A 661 -16.00 24.49 16.83
CA TYR A 661 -16.31 23.74 18.03
C TYR A 661 -15.70 24.49 19.22
N ASN A 662 -16.52 24.81 20.23
CA ASN A 662 -16.13 25.70 21.31
C ASN A 662 -15.09 25.06 22.25
N SER A 663 -13.81 25.24 21.93
CA SER A 663 -12.70 25.06 22.87
C SER A 663 -12.73 26.18 23.93
N SER A 664 -13.63 26.07 24.91
CA SER A 664 -13.71 27.01 26.02
C SER A 664 -12.41 26.95 26.85
N PRO A 665 -11.64 28.03 26.98
CA PRO A 665 -10.32 28.00 27.60
C PRO A 665 -10.42 28.04 29.14
N ASN A 666 -10.79 26.90 29.73
CA ASN A 666 -10.60 26.64 31.17
C ASN A 666 -10.45 25.13 31.39
N GLY A 667 -9.26 24.70 31.80
CA GLY A 667 -8.96 23.29 31.99
C GLY A 667 -9.61 22.71 33.24
N LYS A 668 -10.29 21.58 33.09
CA LYS A 668 -10.51 20.56 34.13
C LYS A 668 -10.59 19.19 33.44
N ALA A 669 -9.92 18.20 34.01
CA ALA A 669 -9.97 16.83 33.51
C ALA A 669 -11.37 16.24 33.75
N TRP A 670 -11.90 15.53 32.76
CA TRP A 670 -13.13 14.75 32.91
C TRP A 670 -12.81 13.43 33.60
N GLN A 671 -12.92 13.41 34.94
CA GLN A 671 -12.92 12.16 35.68
C GLN A 671 -14.23 11.39 35.40
N SER A 672 -14.11 10.08 35.24
CA SER A 672 -15.24 9.16 35.15
C SER A 672 -15.89 8.99 36.53
N GLY A 673 -17.14 9.44 36.68
CA GLY A 673 -17.94 9.30 37.88
C GLY A 673 -19.38 9.79 37.65
N ASP A 674 -20.30 9.28 38.46
CA ASP A 674 -21.66 9.79 38.67
C ASP A 674 -22.56 9.93 37.42
N PHE A 675 -23.02 8.79 36.93
CA PHE A 675 -24.35 8.69 36.32
C PHE A 675 -25.13 7.54 37.00
N GLU A 676 -25.91 7.88 38.02
CA GLU A 676 -26.87 6.94 38.62
C GLU A 676 -28.00 6.63 37.63
N ALA A 677 -28.53 5.40 37.70
CA ALA A 677 -29.47 4.89 36.72
C ALA A 677 -30.94 5.20 37.07
N GLU A 678 -31.53 6.23 36.44
CA GLU A 678 -32.98 6.30 36.29
C GLU A 678 -33.45 5.51 35.06
N THR A 679 -34.58 4.82 35.18
CA THR A 679 -34.99 3.76 34.24
C THR A 679 -36.22 4.11 33.42
N ARG A 680 -36.31 3.50 32.22
CA ARG A 680 -37.50 3.39 31.32
C ARG A 680 -37.86 4.62 30.46
N SER A 681 -37.60 4.53 29.15
CA SER A 681 -38.64 4.23 28.15
C SER A 681 -38.01 4.02 26.75
N GLY A 682 -38.68 3.26 25.87
CA GLY A 682 -38.12 2.87 24.57
C GLY A 682 -38.36 3.90 23.45
N LEU A 683 -37.36 4.07 22.57
CA LEU A 683 -37.36 5.02 21.44
C LEU A 683 -38.22 4.56 20.24
N LEU A 684 -39.48 4.15 20.48
CA LEU A 684 -40.41 3.68 19.43
C LEU A 684 -41.86 4.18 19.57
N SER A 685 -42.13 5.18 20.42
CA SER A 685 -43.43 5.86 20.44
C SER A 685 -43.55 6.93 19.34
N LEU A 686 -44.54 6.79 18.47
CA LEU A 686 -44.95 7.84 17.52
C LEU A 686 -45.32 9.15 18.27
N PRO A 687 -44.95 10.33 17.76
CA PRO A 687 -45.31 11.60 18.39
C PRO A 687 -46.81 11.91 18.22
N ASP A 688 -47.42 12.45 19.28
CA ASP A 688 -48.84 12.78 19.31
C ASP A 688 -49.25 13.89 18.31
N ARG A 689 -50.52 13.82 17.91
CA ARG A 689 -51.10 14.68 16.86
C ARG A 689 -51.65 15.98 17.47
N PRO A 690 -51.11 17.17 17.13
CA PRO A 690 -51.56 18.43 17.72
C PRO A 690 -52.98 18.84 17.30
N GLU A 691 -53.71 19.50 18.19
CA GLU A 691 -55.12 19.85 18.01
C GLU A 691 -55.36 21.01 17.01
N PHE A 692 -56.50 20.95 16.32
CA PHE A 692 -56.90 21.92 15.30
C PHE A 692 -57.45 23.23 15.88
N THR A 693 -56.62 24.27 15.99
CA THR A 693 -57.09 25.64 16.22
C THR A 693 -57.47 26.33 14.91
N LYS A 694 -58.78 26.53 14.67
CA LYS A 694 -59.29 27.18 13.45
C LYS A 694 -59.04 28.70 13.46
N LYS A 695 -58.05 29.17 12.69
CA LYS A 695 -58.03 30.55 12.17
C LYS A 695 -58.47 30.55 10.70
N THR A 696 -59.45 31.37 10.35
CA THR A 696 -59.96 31.51 8.98
C THR A 696 -59.04 32.38 8.14
N PHE A 697 -58.67 31.89 6.95
CA PHE A 697 -57.78 32.58 6.01
C PHE A 697 -58.60 33.50 5.09
N ASP A 698 -58.39 34.82 5.17
CA ASP A 698 -59.06 35.77 4.25
C ASP A 698 -58.37 35.80 2.88
N TYR A 699 -59.13 35.46 1.84
CA TYR A 699 -58.67 35.41 0.46
C TYR A 699 -58.59 36.79 -0.24
N LYS A 700 -59.05 37.88 0.39
CA LYS A 700 -59.19 39.18 -0.29
C LYS A 700 -57.91 40.02 -0.35
N GLU A 701 -57.00 39.92 0.62
CA GLU A 701 -55.84 40.83 0.70
C GLU A 701 -54.73 40.55 -0.34
N LYS A 702 -54.59 39.32 -0.83
CA LYS A 702 -53.47 38.92 -1.71
C LYS A 702 -53.76 38.96 -3.22
N LYS A 703 -54.82 39.65 -3.67
CA LYS A 703 -55.28 39.58 -5.08
C LYS A 703 -54.52 40.45 -6.09
N ASN A 704 -53.66 41.38 -5.64
CA ASN A 704 -53.12 42.46 -6.50
C ASN A 704 -51.62 42.38 -6.87
N ASN A 705 -50.91 41.28 -6.58
CA ASN A 705 -49.45 41.20 -6.79
C ASN A 705 -48.97 40.06 -7.73
N TYR A 706 -49.82 39.64 -8.68
CA TYR A 706 -49.42 38.76 -9.78
C TYR A 706 -49.48 39.49 -11.13
N GLY A 707 -48.34 39.52 -11.84
CA GLY A 707 -48.21 40.12 -13.17
C GLY A 707 -49.11 39.45 -14.23
N LYS A 708 -49.46 40.19 -15.28
CA LYS A 708 -50.45 39.75 -16.27
C LYS A 708 -49.89 38.73 -17.26
N LYS A 709 -50.77 37.80 -17.68
CA LYS A 709 -50.47 36.64 -18.54
C LYS A 709 -50.28 37.01 -20.03
N SER A 710 -49.48 38.04 -20.33
CA SER A 710 -49.35 38.64 -21.67
C SER A 710 -47.91 38.76 -22.20
N GLU A 711 -46.90 38.33 -21.44
CA GLU A 711 -45.48 38.47 -21.85
C GLU A 711 -44.85 37.18 -22.44
N TYR A 712 -45.58 36.05 -22.41
CA TYR A 712 -45.11 34.76 -22.93
C TYR A 712 -45.64 34.45 -24.35
N ALA A 713 -45.48 35.37 -25.30
CA ALA A 713 -46.08 35.28 -26.64
C ALA A 713 -45.26 35.91 -27.80
N ALA A 714 -43.97 35.59 -27.91
CA ALA A 714 -43.14 35.88 -29.10
C ALA A 714 -41.95 34.91 -29.15
N LYS A 715 -41.48 34.36 -30.28
CA LYS A 715 -42.02 34.28 -31.65
C LYS A 715 -41.54 32.95 -32.27
N ARG A 716 -42.33 32.34 -33.16
CA ARG A 716 -41.86 31.29 -34.10
C ARG A 716 -41.84 31.88 -35.51
N ASP A 717 -40.67 32.08 -36.09
CA ASP A 717 -40.52 32.43 -37.51
C ASP A 717 -39.82 31.30 -38.28
N LYS A 718 -40.24 31.05 -39.53
CA LYS A 718 -39.80 29.94 -40.38
C LYS A 718 -39.03 30.44 -41.61
N SER A 719 -37.71 30.49 -41.53
CA SER A 719 -36.81 30.73 -42.67
C SER A 719 -35.36 30.44 -42.25
N GLN A 720 -34.52 29.69 -42.97
CA GLN A 720 -34.69 28.95 -44.23
C GLN A 720 -34.07 27.54 -44.11
N TYR A 721 -34.55 26.58 -44.90
CA TYR A 721 -33.84 25.33 -45.19
C TYR A 721 -33.14 25.48 -46.53
N GLN A 722 -31.82 25.25 -46.61
CA GLN A 722 -31.18 24.80 -47.84
C GLN A 722 -30.22 23.63 -47.53
N LYS A 723 -30.31 22.60 -48.38
CA LYS A 723 -29.40 21.45 -48.38
C LYS A 723 -28.18 21.80 -49.21
N TYR A 724 -27.02 21.24 -48.87
CA TYR A 724 -26.03 20.89 -49.88
C TYR A 724 -25.82 19.37 -49.88
N LYS A 725 -26.38 18.74 -50.92
CA LYS A 725 -26.02 17.43 -51.42
C LYS A 725 -25.47 17.68 -52.82
N THR A 726 -24.29 17.18 -53.13
CA THR A 726 -23.76 17.13 -54.50
C THR A 726 -22.99 15.84 -54.68
N GLN A 727 -23.65 14.87 -55.29
CA GLN A 727 -22.99 14.07 -56.32
C GLN A 727 -23.24 14.82 -57.63
N ASP A 728 -22.27 14.84 -58.54
CA ASP A 728 -22.43 14.11 -59.80
C ASP A 728 -21.11 14.04 -60.57
N THR A 729 -21.04 13.07 -61.47
CA THR A 729 -19.91 12.73 -62.33
C THR A 729 -19.71 13.72 -63.48
N ILE A 730 -18.51 13.76 -64.10
CA ILE A 730 -18.30 13.52 -65.56
C ILE A 730 -16.80 13.59 -65.97
N LYS A 731 -16.28 12.42 -66.37
CA LYS A 731 -15.48 12.13 -67.60
C LYS A 731 -13.98 12.48 -67.83
N ASP A 732 -13.37 11.48 -68.50
CA ASP A 732 -12.39 11.46 -69.60
C ASP A 732 -10.89 11.83 -69.37
N ASP A 733 -10.08 10.75 -69.32
CA ASP A 733 -8.82 10.44 -70.05
C ASP A 733 -7.59 11.40 -70.06
N VAL A 734 -6.41 10.83 -69.72
CA VAL A 734 -5.30 10.51 -70.69
C VAL A 734 -4.12 9.77 -70.00
N ALA A 735 -3.63 8.71 -70.67
CA ALA A 735 -2.32 8.00 -70.65
C ALA A 735 -1.34 8.09 -69.43
N LYS A 736 -0.90 6.93 -68.85
CA LYS A 736 0.40 6.21 -69.05
C LYS A 736 1.66 6.90 -68.45
N GLU A 737 2.72 6.26 -67.97
CA GLU A 737 3.27 4.87 -68.04
C GLU A 737 3.57 4.34 -66.59
N GLU A 738 3.51 3.03 -66.29
CA GLU A 738 4.66 2.09 -66.07
C GLU A 738 5.85 2.72 -65.29
N ASP A 739 6.46 2.14 -64.24
CA ASP A 739 6.65 0.76 -63.74
C ASP A 739 7.16 0.85 -62.24
N LYS A 740 7.39 -0.14 -61.35
CA LYS A 740 7.33 -1.63 -61.32
C LYS A 740 7.40 -2.17 -59.85
N GLU A 741 6.73 -3.29 -59.51
CA GLU A 741 7.01 -4.28 -58.41
C GLU A 741 7.07 -3.82 -56.90
N LYS A 742 6.69 -4.60 -55.86
CA LYS A 742 6.26 -6.02 -55.76
C LYS A 742 5.45 -6.38 -54.49
N GLU A 743 4.66 -7.45 -54.61
CA GLU A 743 4.25 -8.45 -53.58
C GLU A 743 3.74 -8.03 -52.18
N GLN A 744 2.43 -8.20 -51.97
CA GLN A 744 1.90 -9.01 -50.86
C GLN A 744 0.53 -9.61 -51.25
N GLU A 745 0.36 -10.92 -51.12
CA GLU A 745 -0.88 -11.63 -51.46
C GLU A 745 -1.84 -11.77 -50.27
N ASN A 746 -3.13 -11.88 -50.57
CA ASN A 746 -4.16 -12.29 -49.60
C ASN A 746 -4.11 -13.80 -49.39
N VAL A 747 -4.39 -14.27 -48.17
CA VAL A 747 -5.00 -15.58 -47.94
C VAL A 747 -6.13 -15.42 -46.92
N GLU A 748 -7.24 -16.13 -47.16
CA GLU A 748 -8.50 -15.97 -46.45
C GLU A 748 -8.55 -16.75 -45.12
N VAL A 749 -9.54 -16.41 -44.29
CA VAL A 749 -9.93 -17.14 -43.07
C VAL A 749 -10.60 -18.46 -43.44
N ILE A 750 -10.29 -19.58 -42.73
CA ILE A 750 -11.26 -20.65 -42.37
C ILE A 750 -10.68 -21.71 -41.41
N ASN A 751 -11.53 -22.22 -40.51
CA ASN A 751 -11.45 -23.44 -39.66
C ASN A 751 -10.40 -23.62 -38.54
N ASN A 752 -10.90 -23.49 -37.30
CA ASN A 752 -10.83 -24.46 -36.18
C ASN A 752 -9.81 -25.62 -36.22
N ILE A 753 -8.79 -25.59 -35.35
CA ILE A 753 -8.14 -26.80 -34.78
C ILE A 753 -7.82 -26.54 -33.29
N TYR A 754 -8.17 -27.47 -32.40
CA TYR A 754 -7.65 -27.54 -31.02
C TYR A 754 -6.25 -28.17 -31.01
N ILE A 755 -5.27 -27.57 -30.34
CA ILE A 755 -3.94 -28.16 -30.16
C ILE A 755 -3.53 -28.12 -28.69
N SER A 756 -3.52 -29.29 -28.04
CA SER A 756 -2.84 -29.52 -26.77
C SER A 756 -1.42 -30.03 -27.02
N PRO A 757 -0.37 -29.47 -26.40
CA PRO A 757 0.98 -30.00 -26.52
C PRO A 757 1.24 -31.11 -25.49
N ASN A 758 0.97 -32.37 -25.87
CA ASN A 758 1.68 -33.50 -25.30
C ASN A 758 3.02 -33.64 -26.05
N LEU A 759 4.12 -33.87 -25.33
CA LEU A 759 5.39 -34.26 -25.94
C LEU A 759 6.14 -35.23 -25.02
N ASP A 760 5.83 -36.51 -25.15
CA ASP A 760 6.67 -37.59 -24.65
C ASP A 760 7.86 -37.76 -25.61
N HIS A 761 9.06 -37.97 -25.06
CA HIS A 761 10.16 -38.60 -25.81
C HIS A 761 11.17 -39.24 -24.84
N GLU A 762 11.02 -40.54 -24.64
CA GLU A 762 12.12 -41.39 -24.17
C GLU A 762 13.14 -41.55 -25.30
N ILE A 763 14.44 -41.45 -24.97
CA ILE A 763 15.52 -42.17 -25.66
C ILE A 763 16.47 -42.71 -24.59
N THR A 764 16.81 -44.00 -24.71
CA THR A 764 17.61 -44.78 -23.76
C THR A 764 19.11 -44.79 -24.09
N THR A 765 19.95 -44.88 -23.06
CA THR A 765 21.26 -45.59 -23.12
C THR A 765 21.58 -46.21 -21.77
N ASP A 766 21.90 -47.50 -21.75
CA ASP A 766 22.24 -48.29 -20.56
C ASP A 766 23.63 -47.94 -19.95
N PHE A 767 23.87 -48.33 -18.69
CA PHE A 767 24.66 -49.55 -18.43
C PHE A 767 24.84 -49.92 -16.94
N LYS A 768 24.76 -51.23 -16.69
CA LYS A 768 25.28 -52.03 -15.56
C LYS A 768 24.54 -52.00 -14.21
N GLU A 769 23.84 -53.12 -13.99
CA GLU A 769 23.64 -53.77 -12.69
C GLU A 769 24.99 -54.19 -12.05
N ASP A 770 24.99 -54.44 -10.73
CA ASP A 770 25.47 -55.74 -10.23
C ASP A 770 25.02 -56.01 -8.77
N ASN A 771 24.87 -57.31 -8.43
CA ASN A 771 24.60 -57.91 -7.11
C ASN A 771 23.16 -57.93 -6.52
N THR A 772 22.41 -59.00 -6.89
CA THR A 772 22.07 -60.16 -6.02
C THR A 772 22.01 -60.00 -4.48
N LEU A 773 21.14 -60.68 -3.71
CA LEU A 773 20.36 -61.92 -3.96
C LEU A 773 19.13 -62.03 -3.01
N PHE A 774 18.30 -63.06 -3.20
CA PHE A 774 16.98 -63.27 -2.57
C PHE A 774 16.97 -64.12 -1.28
N TYR A 775 15.75 -64.26 -0.73
CA TYR A 775 15.18 -65.26 0.21
C TYR A 775 15.01 -64.79 1.68
N LYS A 776 13.86 -64.81 2.40
CA LYS A 776 12.46 -65.35 2.30
C LYS A 776 12.17 -66.34 3.45
N ILE A 777 10.91 -66.41 3.91
CA ILE A 777 10.27 -67.33 4.91
C ILE A 777 10.12 -66.71 6.33
N PRO A 778 9.00 -66.96 7.08
CA PRO A 778 8.54 -66.08 8.18
C PRO A 778 8.39 -66.74 9.58
N SER A 779 7.92 -65.92 10.54
CA SER A 779 7.14 -66.18 11.78
C SER A 779 7.02 -67.58 12.41
N ASP A 780 7.15 -67.65 13.73
CA ASP A 780 6.27 -68.42 14.65
C ASP A 780 6.36 -67.91 16.12
N ASP A 781 5.49 -68.44 17.00
CA ASP A 781 5.13 -67.99 18.37
C ASP A 781 6.23 -67.97 19.48
N ILE A 782 5.93 -67.35 20.66
CA ILE A 782 5.77 -68.03 21.98
C ILE A 782 5.51 -67.09 23.20
N SER A 783 4.32 -67.25 23.81
CA SER A 783 3.91 -67.21 25.26
C SER A 783 4.16 -66.05 26.26
N LYS A 784 3.09 -65.70 27.02
CA LYS A 784 2.92 -65.65 28.53
C LYS A 784 3.86 -64.76 29.40
N GLU A 785 3.54 -64.21 30.59
CA GLU A 785 2.37 -64.01 31.52
C GLU A 785 2.82 -62.91 32.58
N ASP A 786 2.12 -62.38 33.61
CA ASP A 786 0.88 -62.72 34.34
C ASP A 786 0.23 -61.51 35.12
N LYS A 787 -0.88 -61.77 35.84
CA LYS A 787 -1.54 -61.17 37.07
C LYS A 787 -0.86 -60.07 37.95
N SER A 788 -1.52 -59.28 38.83
CA SER A 788 -2.96 -58.89 39.09
C SER A 788 -3.16 -58.03 40.39
N PHE A 789 -4.31 -57.32 40.55
CA PHE A 789 -4.88 -56.70 41.80
C PHE A 789 -4.09 -55.52 42.46
N PHE A 790 -4.67 -54.53 43.18
CA PHE A 790 -5.91 -54.41 43.99
C PHE A 790 -6.65 -53.04 43.84
N GLU A 791 -7.63 -52.73 44.70
CA GLU A 791 -8.70 -51.71 44.52
C GLU A 791 -9.12 -51.02 45.87
N ILE A 792 -9.80 -49.85 45.81
CA ILE A 792 -10.43 -49.09 46.95
C ILE A 792 -9.37 -48.42 47.89
N SER A 793 -9.49 -47.27 48.59
CA SER A 793 -10.53 -46.30 49.04
C SER A 793 -9.86 -44.91 49.32
N ASP A 794 -10.46 -43.73 49.58
CA ASP A 794 -11.82 -43.11 49.51
C ASP A 794 -11.70 -41.60 49.92
N LYS A 795 -12.73 -40.77 49.66
CA LYS A 795 -13.07 -39.43 50.24
C LYS A 795 -12.05 -38.25 50.34
N SER A 796 -12.33 -37.26 49.47
CA SER A 796 -12.65 -35.84 49.76
C SER A 796 -11.59 -34.76 50.10
N GLN A 797 -11.70 -33.66 49.34
CA GLN A 797 -11.41 -32.25 49.68
C GLN A 797 -9.96 -31.79 49.97
N SER A 798 -9.19 -31.57 48.89
CA SER A 798 -8.55 -30.27 48.63
C SER A 798 -8.31 -30.05 47.13
N ASN A 799 -7.72 -28.91 46.76
CA ASN A 799 -7.09 -28.60 45.46
C ASN A 799 -7.97 -28.65 44.20
N TYR A 800 -8.74 -27.59 43.98
CA TYR A 800 -9.38 -27.27 42.69
C TYR A 800 -8.42 -26.67 41.63
N TYR A 801 -7.13 -26.52 41.94
CA TYR A 801 -6.17 -25.73 41.13
C TYR A 801 -5.26 -26.55 40.21
N ASP A 802 -5.08 -27.85 40.43
CA ASP A 802 -4.02 -28.63 39.75
C ASP A 802 -4.45 -29.31 38.43
N ARG A 803 -5.71 -29.12 37.99
CA ARG A 803 -6.31 -29.87 36.86
C ARG A 803 -6.23 -29.24 35.46
N VAL A 804 -5.41 -28.20 35.27
CA VAL A 804 -5.29 -27.50 33.96
C VAL A 804 -3.94 -27.77 33.27
N ILE A 805 -2.99 -28.44 33.93
CA ILE A 805 -1.58 -28.49 33.49
C ILE A 805 -1.15 -29.83 32.85
N GLU A 806 -1.80 -30.97 33.15
CA GLU A 806 -1.32 -32.29 32.69
C GLU A 806 -1.86 -32.79 31.34
N ASP A 807 -3.01 -32.28 30.86
CA ASP A 807 -3.65 -32.77 29.61
C ASP A 807 -2.89 -32.39 28.31
N MET A 808 -1.80 -31.59 28.39
CA MET A 808 -1.01 -31.20 27.21
C MET A 808 0.15 -32.15 26.83
N TYR A 809 0.45 -33.20 27.61
CA TYR A 809 1.65 -34.02 27.39
C TYR A 809 1.43 -35.55 27.37
N SER A 810 0.65 -36.06 26.40
CA SER A 810 0.58 -37.52 26.15
C SER A 810 0.48 -37.96 24.68
N VAL A 811 1.56 -37.77 23.91
CA VAL A 811 1.82 -38.58 22.70
C VAL A 811 3.26 -39.10 22.71
N LYS A 812 3.43 -40.41 22.50
CA LYS A 812 4.75 -41.08 22.34
C LYS A 812 4.93 -41.62 20.90
N PRO A 813 6.17 -41.82 20.44
CA PRO A 813 6.51 -41.60 19.03
C PRO A 813 6.44 -42.84 18.13
N HIS A 814 6.34 -42.58 16.82
CA HIS A 814 6.74 -43.52 15.77
C HIS A 814 7.85 -42.90 14.91
N LEU A 815 8.75 -43.75 14.40
CA LEU A 815 10.04 -43.32 13.87
C LEU A 815 9.99 -42.99 12.38
N LEU A 816 10.48 -41.80 12.01
CA LEU A 816 11.06 -41.55 10.69
C LEU A 816 12.54 -41.19 10.86
N LYS A 817 13.42 -42.00 10.26
CA LYS A 817 14.86 -41.72 10.19
C LYS A 817 15.11 -40.63 9.15
N MET A 818 15.56 -39.47 9.60
CA MET A 818 16.19 -38.44 8.75
C MET A 818 17.54 -37.99 9.35
N PRO A 819 18.46 -37.44 8.54
CA PRO A 819 19.86 -37.26 8.93
C PRO A 819 20.09 -36.13 9.95
N LYS A 820 21.28 -36.16 10.57
CA LYS A 820 21.65 -35.38 11.75
C LYS A 820 21.56 -33.85 11.56
N GLU A 821 20.71 -33.23 12.36
CA GLU A 821 20.93 -31.99 13.11
C GLU A 821 21.87 -30.94 12.50
N LYS A 822 21.26 -29.94 11.86
CA LYS A 822 21.55 -28.53 12.16
C LYS A 822 20.23 -27.84 12.52
N PHE A 823 20.32 -26.70 13.21
CA PHE A 823 19.21 -25.91 13.74
C PHE A 823 18.44 -26.57 14.90
N SER A 824 18.98 -26.41 16.11
CA SER A 824 18.13 -26.11 17.27
C SER A 824 17.88 -24.59 17.31
N ASN A 825 16.72 -24.18 17.81
CA ASN A 825 16.17 -22.84 17.54
C ASN A 825 16.98 -21.69 18.18
N ILE A 826 17.38 -20.70 17.38
CA ILE A 826 17.86 -19.38 17.85
C ILE A 826 16.81 -18.71 18.75
N PHE A 827 15.52 -18.97 18.50
CA PHE A 827 14.39 -18.61 19.35
C PHE A 827 14.62 -18.95 20.84
N ASN A 828 15.22 -20.11 21.14
CA ASN A 828 15.47 -20.56 22.52
C ASN A 828 16.67 -19.88 23.20
N ILE A 829 17.43 -19.06 22.47
CA ILE A 829 18.52 -18.24 23.01
C ILE A 829 17.95 -16.91 23.54
N ILE A 830 17.04 -16.29 22.80
CA ILE A 830 16.45 -14.98 23.11
C ILE A 830 15.57 -15.02 24.38
N PHE A 831 14.92 -16.15 24.67
CA PHE A 831 14.00 -16.31 25.81
C PHE A 831 14.62 -16.90 27.08
N LYS A 832 15.95 -17.11 27.16
CA LYS A 832 16.58 -17.47 28.43
C LYS A 832 16.76 -16.24 29.32
N PRO A 833 16.19 -16.19 30.54
CA PRO A 833 16.57 -15.16 31.50
C PRO A 833 18.05 -15.32 31.87
N LEU A 834 18.71 -14.19 32.14
CA LEU A 834 20.05 -14.19 32.71
C LEU A 834 20.02 -14.95 34.05
N LYS A 835 20.96 -15.90 34.23
CA LYS A 835 21.32 -16.35 35.57
C LYS A 835 22.04 -15.21 36.29
N ASN A 836 21.77 -15.04 37.58
CA ASN A 836 22.49 -14.06 38.40
C ASN A 836 23.99 -14.38 38.45
N ASP A 837 24.82 -13.33 38.58
CA ASP A 837 26.28 -13.40 38.68
C ASP A 837 26.78 -13.95 40.03
N SER A 838 26.41 -15.19 40.38
CA SER A 838 26.85 -15.87 41.62
C SER A 838 27.59 -17.19 41.39
N ASP A 839 27.44 -17.83 40.23
CA ASP A 839 27.92 -19.19 39.97
C ASP A 839 29.21 -19.21 39.13
N GLU A 840 30.29 -18.61 39.64
CA GLU A 840 31.63 -18.97 39.16
C GLU A 840 31.93 -20.45 39.50
N LYS A 841 31.96 -21.34 38.48
CA LYS A 841 32.98 -22.40 38.24
C LYS A 841 32.50 -23.51 37.30
N VAL A 842 33.47 -24.10 36.59
CA VAL A 842 33.41 -25.32 35.73
C VAL A 842 32.44 -25.17 34.54
N PHE A 843 32.84 -25.38 33.28
CA PHE A 843 33.64 -26.49 32.75
C PHE A 843 34.62 -26.11 31.62
N GLU A 844 35.54 -27.05 31.37
CA GLU A 844 36.43 -27.15 30.19
C GLU A 844 35.66 -27.61 28.93
#